data_AF-A0A374TFS1-F1
#
_entry.id   AF-A0A374TFS1-F1
#
_cell.length_a   1.000
_cell.length_b   1.000
_cell.length_c   1.000
_cell.angle_alpha   90.00
_cell.angle_beta   90.00
_cell.angle_gamma   90.00
#
_symmetry.space_group_name_H-M   'P 1'
#
loop_
_entity.id
_entity.type
_entity.pdbx_description
1 polymer ?
#
loop_
_entity_poly.entity_id
_entity_poly.type
_entity_poly.pdbx_seq_one_letter_code
_entity_poly.pdbx_strand_id
1 'polypeptide(L)'
;MDCRDFDPQLCIVQLTDFHFKELQGNYQKRVDDILVTIKKSIKSGTVLLLVTGDVARTGKESEYQSAAMFFDYLIEQLNQPEYQLKVYILPGNHDLHGPCKSIEYFSGEQYDLDLDYMASFYEFASKYNNEFVLGQPQPIVFEVEGTQVSVSGFNSAPLSTLDGDDKGFHVLRNPERALLDNTPDTGLHIFASHHGPEWFRDNERISLENMLANCFDFAFTGHEHMGQSRCVGGLSGESCVVVRGGTYSLCDDDQSSYKMLLIRFGEFGSYEFAERVYGWEASAQIHTLLDEAHSYRRYIKSKSYFRPRSDFVNELFETEDNSSESFKDSFVFPSLKEEIATGTKDGELRINDQKLISDIHSFMEFLLDVKTLEIHSDIRAGKSSLLKAIYRESLAMGYSPLLLTPDYSTGSISRTLSSIIKDQYGDTREAVELFGRIPREKVLLLVDDFDSLKRKAKKSDVIKSMLKTAGNIVLITANSFTFELDETVEVDFRHLLICPWTKNKRDELIQKRCKGTGLSDAQVDELIAIVDKAVGSHFQLFDMTPPFINQYIDFYIYDSGASFIKGDLPFTSIMNSNVKRKICNVISDGENQMLDILADAVITVLKKLALKIHSDRTTVFSSMTFSEVAENYLSEYGIPITPKIIMDASVQSGVLLVEDNGFNYSFASRSLHAYFVAQAIDLEFDEDVDKGESYVLRLLDELDFSINEEILVLLEGTRFIPWLTQKLVEKASDAVDSSDVIFNQGKTYKCLSGLEGIKIAPPSQEGAGAIRSVTDEIEKRNGSVRPRLT
;
A
#
# COMPACT_ATOMS: atom_id res chain seq x y z
N MET A 1 4.45 15.23 -1.07
CA MET A 1 4.64 16.38 -1.99
C MET A 1 4.87 17.62 -1.13
N ASP A 2 5.67 18.58 -1.59
CA ASP A 2 5.95 19.83 -0.87
C ASP A 2 4.64 20.64 -0.74
N CYS A 3 4.23 20.98 0.49
CA CYS A 3 2.91 21.53 0.83
C CYS A 3 2.68 22.98 0.36
N ARG A 4 3.60 23.53 -0.46
CA ARG A 4 3.57 24.91 -0.95
C ARG A 4 2.59 25.15 -2.10
N ASP A 5 2.19 24.09 -2.82
CA ASP A 5 1.18 24.14 -3.90
C ASP A 5 -0.18 23.54 -3.48
N PHE A 6 -0.48 23.50 -2.17
CA PHE A 6 -1.78 23.02 -1.70
C PHE A 6 -2.85 24.12 -1.84
N ASP A 7 -3.77 23.97 -2.81
CA ASP A 7 -4.90 24.90 -3.02
C ASP A 7 -6.21 24.27 -2.50
N PRO A 8 -6.62 24.55 -1.24
CA PRO A 8 -7.82 23.98 -0.64
C PRO A 8 -9.09 24.71 -1.09
N GLN A 9 -10.21 23.99 -1.14
CA GLN A 9 -11.54 24.60 -1.30
C GLN A 9 -12.32 24.66 0.02
N LEU A 10 -11.91 23.89 1.04
CA LEU A 10 -12.47 23.96 2.40
C LEU A 10 -11.34 24.12 3.42
N CYS A 11 -11.45 25.13 4.29
CA CYS A 11 -10.58 25.36 5.43
C CYS A 11 -11.41 25.24 6.71
N ILE A 12 -11.12 24.23 7.54
CA ILE A 12 -11.73 24.07 8.86
C ILE A 12 -10.76 24.63 9.88
N VAL A 13 -11.17 25.68 10.58
CA VAL A 13 -10.40 26.30 11.66
C VAL A 13 -11.00 25.81 12.98
N GLN A 14 -10.32 24.89 13.64
CA GLN A 14 -10.74 24.38 14.93
C GLN A 14 -10.17 25.27 16.03
N LEU A 15 -11.06 25.89 16.81
CA LEU A 15 -10.72 26.66 18.00
C LEU A 15 -11.42 26.02 19.20
N THR A 16 -10.77 25.94 20.36
CA THR A 16 -11.33 25.22 21.50
C THR A 16 -10.69 25.69 22.79
N ASP A 17 -11.38 25.49 23.92
CA ASP A 17 -10.78 25.63 25.25
C ASP A 17 -10.26 27.07 25.49
N PHE A 18 -11.08 28.07 25.11
CA PHE A 18 -10.77 29.49 25.26
C PHE A 18 -10.76 29.96 26.70
N HIS A 19 -11.70 29.46 27.50
CA HIS A 19 -11.90 29.85 28.90
C HIS A 19 -12.03 31.37 29.09
N PHE A 20 -12.90 32.02 28.30
CA PHE A 20 -13.12 33.47 28.38
C PHE A 20 -13.44 33.89 29.82
N LYS A 21 -12.85 35.01 30.22
CA LYS A 21 -13.08 35.74 31.47
C LYS A 21 -13.50 37.16 31.10
N GLU A 22 -13.97 37.93 32.08
CA GLU A 22 -14.32 39.33 31.88
C GLU A 22 -13.10 40.15 31.37
N LEU A 23 -13.26 40.81 30.21
CA LEU A 23 -12.34 41.76 29.57
C LEU A 23 -10.90 41.26 29.34
N GLN A 24 -10.65 40.72 28.14
CA GLN A 24 -9.33 40.24 27.69
C GLN A 24 -8.60 41.27 26.80
N GLY A 25 -7.53 41.88 27.30
CA GLY A 25 -6.80 42.95 26.62
C GLY A 25 -5.75 42.49 25.59
N ASN A 26 -6.10 41.70 24.58
CA ASN A 26 -5.30 41.52 23.34
C ASN A 26 -6.05 40.79 22.20
N TYR A 27 -7.37 40.64 22.29
CA TYR A 27 -8.10 39.75 21.39
C TYR A 27 -8.03 40.20 19.91
N GLN A 28 -8.04 41.51 19.65
CA GLN A 28 -8.03 42.04 18.27
C GLN A 28 -6.77 41.62 17.50
N LYS A 29 -5.57 41.78 18.08
CA LYS A 29 -4.33 41.38 17.41
C LYS A 29 -4.28 39.87 17.12
N ARG A 30 -4.76 39.08 18.07
CA ARG A 30 -4.85 37.62 17.92
C ARG A 30 -5.80 37.24 16.79
N VAL A 31 -6.97 37.88 16.72
CA VAL A 31 -7.92 37.71 15.62
C VAL A 31 -7.31 38.18 14.29
N ASP A 32 -6.66 39.34 14.24
CA ASP A 32 -6.00 39.87 13.04
C ASP A 32 -4.98 38.88 12.48
N ASP A 33 -4.21 38.23 13.35
CA ASP A 33 -3.22 37.25 12.91
C ASP A 33 -3.82 35.87 12.55
N ILE A 34 -4.90 35.43 13.21
CA ILE A 34 -5.72 34.29 12.73
C ILE A 34 -6.22 34.56 11.30
N LEU A 35 -6.67 35.79 11.01
CA LEU A 35 -7.10 36.16 9.66
C LEU A 35 -5.94 36.10 8.65
N VAL A 36 -4.73 36.52 9.04
CA VAL A 36 -3.54 36.44 8.19
C VAL A 36 -3.20 34.98 7.86
N THR A 37 -3.25 34.09 8.85
CA THR A 37 -2.94 32.67 8.67
C THR A 37 -4.02 31.94 7.86
N ILE A 38 -5.31 32.28 8.01
CA ILE A 38 -6.39 31.79 7.14
C ILE A 38 -6.18 32.25 5.70
N LYS A 39 -5.94 33.55 5.47
CA LYS A 39 -5.70 34.11 4.12
C LYS A 39 -4.47 33.51 3.42
N LYS A 40 -3.45 33.13 4.19
CA LYS A 40 -2.28 32.39 3.68
C LYS A 40 -2.59 30.93 3.33
N SER A 41 -3.64 30.37 3.91
CA SER A 41 -3.98 28.95 3.78
C SER A 41 -5.08 28.69 2.75
N ILE A 42 -6.03 29.61 2.56
CA ILE A 42 -7.10 29.53 1.56
C ILE A 42 -7.35 30.89 0.93
N LYS A 43 -7.26 30.96 -0.42
CA LYS A 43 -7.46 32.19 -1.18
C LYS A 43 -8.94 32.52 -1.39
N SER A 44 -9.74 31.50 -1.67
CA SER A 44 -11.18 31.55 -1.87
C SER A 44 -11.78 30.18 -1.58
N GLY A 45 -13.05 30.10 -1.20
CA GLY A 45 -13.73 28.83 -0.93
C GLY A 45 -14.50 28.88 0.38
N THR A 46 -14.66 27.74 1.04
CA THR A 46 -15.42 27.65 2.29
C THR A 46 -14.51 27.70 3.50
N VAL A 47 -14.85 28.54 4.47
CA VAL A 47 -14.19 28.58 5.79
C VAL A 47 -15.20 28.12 6.83
N LEU A 48 -14.91 27.01 7.50
CA LEU A 48 -15.68 26.51 8.64
C LEU A 48 -14.94 26.88 9.93
N LEU A 49 -15.49 27.83 10.69
CA LEU A 49 -15.09 28.07 12.07
C LEU A 49 -15.77 27.02 12.96
N LEU A 50 -14.98 26.07 13.48
CA LEU A 50 -15.46 24.99 14.31
C LEU A 50 -14.97 25.19 15.74
N VAL A 51 -15.89 25.52 16.66
CA VAL A 51 -15.60 25.72 18.08
C VAL A 51 -16.01 24.48 18.86
N THR A 52 -15.05 23.74 19.41
CA THR A 52 -15.29 22.42 20.05
C THR A 52 -15.39 22.46 21.57
N GLY A 53 -15.89 23.56 22.14
CA GLY A 53 -16.20 23.67 23.56
C GLY A 53 -15.29 24.61 24.36
N ASP A 54 -15.66 24.74 25.64
CA ASP A 54 -15.01 25.56 26.65
C ASP A 54 -14.80 27.01 26.20
N VAL A 55 -15.90 27.60 25.73
CA VAL A 55 -15.94 29.01 25.36
C VAL A 55 -15.80 29.85 26.63
N ALA A 56 -16.69 29.65 27.58
CA ALA A 56 -16.63 30.30 28.88
C ALA A 56 -15.70 29.55 29.86
N ARG A 57 -15.36 30.19 30.98
CA ARG A 57 -14.60 29.54 32.06
C ARG A 57 -15.51 28.94 33.13
N THR A 58 -16.64 29.57 33.39
CA THR A 58 -17.58 29.20 34.46
C THR A 58 -19.04 29.24 34.02
N GLY A 59 -19.30 29.34 32.72
CA GLY A 59 -20.64 29.39 32.13
C GLY A 59 -21.41 30.70 32.41
N LYS A 60 -20.74 31.78 32.83
CA LYS A 60 -21.42 33.04 33.19
C LYS A 60 -21.70 33.91 31.97
N GLU A 61 -22.82 34.63 32.01
CA GLU A 61 -23.24 35.56 30.94
C GLU A 61 -22.15 36.59 30.57
N SER A 62 -21.43 37.16 31.55
CA SER A 62 -20.37 38.15 31.31
C SER A 62 -19.15 37.58 30.57
N GLU A 63 -18.90 36.28 30.68
CA GLU A 63 -17.85 35.59 29.94
C GLU A 63 -18.24 35.46 28.46
N TYR A 64 -19.51 35.15 28.17
CA TYR A 64 -20.04 35.11 26.81
C TYR A 64 -20.12 36.49 26.14
N GLN A 65 -20.28 37.57 26.90
CA GLN A 65 -20.15 38.94 26.36
C GLN A 65 -18.71 39.19 25.85
N SER A 66 -17.71 38.72 26.59
CA SER A 66 -16.30 38.82 26.18
C SER A 66 -16.00 37.92 24.98
N ALA A 67 -16.55 36.70 24.96
CA ALA A 67 -16.47 35.80 23.82
C ALA A 67 -17.10 36.42 22.56
N ALA A 68 -18.27 37.07 22.70
CA ALA A 68 -18.96 37.71 21.58
C ALA A 68 -18.09 38.78 20.93
N MET A 69 -17.39 39.61 21.72
CA MET A 69 -16.46 40.60 21.15
C MET A 69 -15.36 39.96 20.27
N PHE A 70 -14.87 38.77 20.64
CA PHE A 70 -13.88 38.04 19.85
C PHE A 70 -14.49 37.49 18.56
N PHE A 71 -15.61 36.76 18.67
CA PHE A 71 -16.22 36.06 17.54
C PHE A 71 -16.89 37.02 16.56
N ASP A 72 -17.56 38.07 17.04
CA ASP A 72 -18.16 39.11 16.18
C ASP A 72 -17.08 39.75 15.30
N TYR A 73 -15.94 40.11 15.89
CA TYR A 73 -14.83 40.71 15.15
C TYR A 73 -14.23 39.71 14.13
N LEU A 74 -13.98 38.46 14.53
CA LEU A 74 -13.45 37.43 13.62
C LEU A 74 -14.40 37.14 12.45
N ILE A 75 -15.70 36.98 12.73
CA ILE A 75 -16.73 36.69 11.74
C ILE A 75 -16.93 37.87 10.80
N GLU A 76 -16.99 39.11 11.31
CA GLU A 76 -17.09 40.31 10.48
C GLU A 76 -15.94 40.40 9.47
N GLN A 77 -14.71 40.12 9.91
CA GLN A 77 -13.55 40.15 9.03
C GLN A 77 -13.52 38.99 8.02
N LEU A 78 -14.05 37.82 8.36
CA LEU A 78 -14.12 36.66 7.45
C LEU A 78 -15.31 36.69 6.49
N ASN A 79 -16.33 37.50 6.77
CA ASN A 79 -17.52 37.63 5.93
C ASN A 79 -17.23 38.47 4.66
N GLN A 80 -16.33 37.96 3.83
CA GLN A 80 -15.89 38.55 2.57
C GLN A 80 -16.45 37.78 1.37
N PRO A 81 -16.64 38.41 0.19
CA PRO A 81 -17.21 37.75 -0.99
C PRO A 81 -16.45 36.51 -1.48
N GLU A 82 -15.15 36.44 -1.24
CA GLU A 82 -14.30 35.29 -1.60
C GLU A 82 -14.51 34.06 -0.70
N TYR A 83 -15.16 34.22 0.45
CA TYR A 83 -15.35 33.16 1.43
C TYR A 83 -16.83 32.84 1.65
N GLN A 84 -17.17 31.56 1.60
CA GLN A 84 -18.38 31.05 2.20
C GLN A 84 -18.10 30.72 3.67
N LEU A 85 -18.48 31.61 4.58
CA LEU A 85 -18.27 31.39 6.02
C LEU A 85 -19.36 30.49 6.61
N LYS A 86 -18.93 29.48 7.36
CA LYS A 86 -19.76 28.60 8.20
C LYS A 86 -19.24 28.64 9.62
N VAL A 87 -20.16 28.63 10.59
CA VAL A 87 -19.82 28.74 12.01
C VAL A 87 -20.57 27.64 12.76
N TYR A 88 -19.84 26.80 13.48
CA TYR A 88 -20.42 25.72 14.27
C TYR A 88 -19.80 25.73 15.67
N ILE A 89 -20.62 25.98 16.70
CA ILE A 89 -20.16 26.20 18.07
C ILE A 89 -20.79 25.17 18.99
N LEU A 90 -19.94 24.43 19.69
CA LEU A 90 -20.32 23.43 20.68
C LEU A 90 -19.90 23.88 22.08
N PRO A 91 -20.62 23.43 23.11
CA PRO A 91 -20.23 23.67 24.49
C PRO A 91 -19.22 22.64 25.00
N GLY A 92 -18.45 23.03 26.01
CA GLY A 92 -17.64 22.13 26.84
C GLY A 92 -18.06 22.12 28.30
N ASN A 93 -17.30 21.44 29.15
CA ASN A 93 -17.60 21.30 30.57
C ASN A 93 -17.53 22.63 31.33
N HIS A 94 -16.72 23.59 30.89
CA HIS A 94 -16.65 24.94 31.46
C HIS A 94 -17.80 25.86 31.05
N ASP A 95 -18.57 25.48 30.02
CA ASP A 95 -19.79 26.19 29.61
C ASP A 95 -21.01 25.81 30.48
N LEU A 96 -20.88 24.76 31.29
CA LEU A 96 -21.88 24.39 32.30
C LEU A 96 -21.75 25.31 33.53
N HIS A 97 -22.79 26.09 33.81
CA HIS A 97 -22.76 26.98 34.97
C HIS A 97 -22.97 26.20 36.28
N GLY A 98 -21.89 26.09 37.07
CA GLY A 98 -21.93 25.43 38.39
C GLY A 98 -22.03 23.91 38.32
N PRO A 99 -21.06 23.22 37.67
CA PRO A 99 -21.07 21.77 37.54
C PRO A 99 -20.98 21.08 38.89
N CYS A 100 -21.45 19.83 38.94
CA CYS A 100 -21.44 19.07 40.18
C CYS A 100 -20.01 18.82 40.65
N LYS A 101 -19.78 18.93 41.97
CA LYS A 101 -18.45 18.78 42.59
C LYS A 101 -18.08 17.33 42.93
N SER A 102 -18.97 16.37 42.64
CA SER A 102 -18.78 14.96 42.95
C SER A 102 -19.45 14.09 41.90
N ILE A 103 -18.72 13.05 41.48
CA ILE A 103 -19.12 12.01 40.53
C ILE A 103 -20.27 11.13 41.09
N GLU A 104 -20.55 11.19 42.40
CA GLU A 104 -21.57 10.38 43.07
C GLU A 104 -23.03 10.69 42.65
N TYR A 105 -23.27 11.73 41.84
CA TYR A 105 -24.61 12.24 41.51
C TYR A 105 -25.00 12.19 40.01
N PHE A 106 -24.35 11.37 39.18
CA PHE A 106 -24.71 11.25 37.76
C PHE A 106 -25.97 10.41 37.52
N SER A 107 -27.13 11.04 37.76
CA SER A 107 -28.47 10.51 37.47
C SER A 107 -29.07 11.12 36.19
N GLY A 108 -30.17 10.55 35.70
CA GLY A 108 -30.91 11.13 34.58
C GLY A 108 -31.45 12.54 34.86
N GLU A 109 -31.80 12.83 36.12
CA GLU A 109 -32.26 14.16 36.54
C GLU A 109 -31.12 15.18 36.51
N GLN A 110 -29.90 14.78 36.89
CA GLN A 110 -28.73 15.64 36.83
C GLN A 110 -28.39 16.04 35.39
N TYR A 111 -28.49 15.10 34.45
CA TYR A 111 -28.28 15.39 33.02
C TYR A 111 -29.22 16.50 32.53
N ASP A 112 -30.52 16.37 32.84
CA ASP A 112 -31.53 17.33 32.40
C ASP A 112 -31.34 18.70 33.10
N LEU A 113 -30.91 18.72 34.37
CA LEU A 113 -30.52 19.94 35.09
C LEU A 113 -29.27 20.61 34.49
N ASP A 114 -28.26 19.83 34.11
CA ASP A 114 -27.04 20.35 33.49
C ASP A 114 -27.39 21.07 32.18
N LEU A 115 -28.32 20.52 31.38
CA LEU A 115 -28.81 21.20 30.19
C LEU A 115 -29.43 22.56 30.50
N ASP A 116 -30.24 22.66 31.55
CA ASP A 116 -30.84 23.94 31.96
C ASP A 116 -29.78 24.97 32.42
N TYR A 117 -28.71 24.50 33.05
CA TYR A 117 -27.59 25.34 33.49
C TYR A 117 -26.68 25.85 32.36
N MET A 118 -26.93 25.41 31.12
CA MET A 118 -26.22 25.89 29.92
C MET A 118 -27.02 26.96 29.15
N ALA A 119 -28.10 27.52 29.73
CA ALA A 119 -28.95 28.50 29.06
C ALA A 119 -28.17 29.71 28.47
N SER A 120 -27.19 30.24 29.20
CA SER A 120 -26.35 31.35 28.72
C SER A 120 -25.50 30.96 27.51
N PHE A 121 -25.01 29.72 27.46
CA PHE A 121 -24.31 29.20 26.29
C PHE A 121 -25.24 29.11 25.08
N TYR A 122 -26.46 28.57 25.24
CA TYR A 122 -27.41 28.45 24.13
C TYR A 122 -27.82 29.81 23.58
N GLU A 123 -28.03 30.82 24.44
CA GLU A 123 -28.29 32.19 24.02
C GLU A 123 -27.12 32.76 23.23
N PHE A 124 -25.88 32.55 23.70
CA PHE A 124 -24.67 32.95 22.99
C PHE A 124 -24.55 32.27 21.62
N ALA A 125 -24.70 30.95 21.54
CA ALA A 125 -24.58 30.18 20.31
C ALA A 125 -25.66 30.54 19.27
N SER A 126 -26.88 30.85 19.73
CA SER A 126 -27.99 31.25 18.85
C SER A 126 -27.70 32.50 18.02
N LYS A 127 -26.86 33.41 18.52
CA LYS A 127 -26.41 34.62 17.78
C LYS A 127 -25.66 34.27 16.49
N TYR A 128 -25.09 33.07 16.42
CA TYR A 128 -24.34 32.56 15.28
C TYR A 128 -25.11 31.46 14.53
N ASN A 129 -26.43 31.43 14.62
CA ASN A 129 -27.32 30.44 14.00
C ASN A 129 -27.02 28.98 14.41
N ASN A 130 -26.52 28.76 15.64
CA ASN A 130 -26.35 27.44 16.21
C ASN A 130 -27.52 27.14 17.15
N GLU A 131 -28.46 26.32 16.68
CA GLU A 131 -29.66 25.94 17.43
C GLU A 131 -29.47 24.63 18.19
N PHE A 132 -30.09 24.52 19.36
CA PHE A 132 -30.03 23.34 20.22
C PHE A 132 -31.44 22.82 20.51
N VAL A 133 -31.66 21.53 20.27
CA VAL A 133 -32.93 20.84 20.54
C VAL A 133 -32.68 19.77 21.59
N LEU A 134 -33.38 19.86 22.73
CA LEU A 134 -33.16 18.98 23.89
C LEU A 134 -31.68 18.94 24.31
N GLY A 135 -31.01 20.10 24.27
CA GLY A 135 -29.59 20.23 24.62
C GLY A 135 -28.60 19.75 23.59
N GLN A 136 -29.05 19.20 22.46
CA GLN A 136 -28.19 18.71 21.37
C GLN A 136 -28.15 19.70 20.20
N PRO A 137 -26.96 19.96 19.63
CA PRO A 137 -26.81 20.90 18.53
C PRO A 137 -27.47 20.36 17.26
N GLN A 138 -28.14 21.22 16.51
CA GLN A 138 -28.67 20.88 15.19
C GLN A 138 -27.53 20.84 14.16
N PRO A 139 -27.52 19.84 13.25
CA PRO A 139 -26.47 19.74 12.24
C PRO A 139 -26.58 20.86 11.20
N ILE A 140 -25.45 21.21 10.60
CA ILE A 140 -25.40 22.10 9.43
C ILE A 140 -24.96 21.32 8.19
N VAL A 141 -25.54 21.67 7.05
CA VAL A 141 -25.19 21.08 5.75
C VAL A 141 -24.93 22.20 4.75
N PHE A 142 -23.87 22.06 3.98
CA PHE A 142 -23.49 23.01 2.93
C PHE A 142 -22.80 22.27 1.77
N GLU A 143 -22.53 22.99 0.69
CA GLU A 143 -21.89 22.44 -0.52
C GLU A 143 -20.55 23.11 -0.73
N VAL A 144 -19.53 22.32 -1.08
CA VAL A 144 -18.21 22.81 -1.50
C VAL A 144 -17.83 22.08 -2.79
N GLU A 145 -17.64 22.81 -3.88
CA GLU A 145 -17.29 22.23 -5.20
C GLU A 145 -18.19 21.05 -5.62
N GLY A 146 -19.52 21.18 -5.46
CA GLY A 146 -20.47 20.10 -5.79
C GLY A 146 -20.52 18.94 -4.79
N THR A 147 -19.67 18.95 -3.76
CA THR A 147 -19.66 17.94 -2.68
C THR A 147 -20.46 18.45 -1.49
N GLN A 148 -21.43 17.66 -1.03
CA GLN A 148 -22.15 17.97 0.21
C GLN A 148 -21.23 17.75 1.41
N VAL A 149 -21.21 18.69 2.35
CA VAL A 149 -20.48 18.61 3.61
C VAL A 149 -21.48 18.77 4.74
N SER A 150 -21.46 17.86 5.71
CA SER A 150 -22.30 17.93 6.90
C SER A 150 -21.48 17.97 8.17
N VAL A 151 -21.86 18.83 9.12
CA VAL A 151 -21.27 18.89 10.46
C VAL A 151 -22.35 18.52 11.46
N SER A 152 -22.14 17.41 12.15
CA SER A 152 -23.01 16.90 13.22
C SER A 152 -22.28 17.01 14.54
N GLY A 153 -22.92 17.59 15.55
CA GLY A 153 -22.32 17.81 16.86
C GLY A 153 -22.97 16.96 17.94
N PHE A 154 -22.26 16.73 19.04
CA PHE A 154 -22.82 16.20 20.27
C PHE A 154 -22.45 17.07 21.46
N ASN A 155 -23.44 17.45 22.27
CA ASN A 155 -23.21 18.15 23.53
C ASN A 155 -22.76 17.14 24.59
N SER A 156 -21.45 17.10 24.84
CA SER A 156 -20.80 16.20 25.80
C SER A 156 -20.59 16.81 27.19
N ALA A 157 -21.01 18.05 27.43
CA ALA A 157 -20.79 18.76 28.70
C ALA A 157 -21.63 18.24 29.89
N PRO A 158 -22.86 17.72 29.72
CA PRO A 158 -23.62 17.19 30.85
C PRO A 158 -22.89 16.05 31.55
N LEU A 159 -23.09 15.96 32.86
CA LEU A 159 -22.40 15.05 33.77
C LEU A 159 -20.89 15.33 33.89
N SER A 160 -20.48 16.59 33.69
CA SER A 160 -19.11 16.98 33.96
C SER A 160 -18.86 17.40 35.41
N THR A 161 -17.61 17.27 35.84
CA THR A 161 -17.07 17.85 37.08
C THR A 161 -15.88 18.76 36.78
N LEU A 162 -15.74 19.83 37.55
CA LEU A 162 -14.49 20.63 37.57
C LEU A 162 -13.55 20.20 38.70
N ASP A 163 -14.08 19.42 39.66
CA ASP A 163 -13.36 18.90 40.81
C ASP A 163 -13.17 17.38 40.59
N GLY A 164 -12.10 16.98 39.88
CA GLY A 164 -11.76 15.56 39.65
C GLY A 164 -11.70 15.15 38.17
N ASP A 165 -11.70 13.83 37.92
CA ASP A 165 -11.67 13.21 36.58
C ASP A 165 -13.04 12.54 36.32
N ASP A 166 -13.82 13.09 35.38
CA ASP A 166 -15.13 12.56 34.92
C ASP A 166 -15.01 11.61 33.71
N LYS A 167 -13.79 11.18 33.39
CA LYS A 167 -13.55 10.17 32.35
C LYS A 167 -14.31 8.88 32.62
N GLY A 168 -15.10 8.45 31.63
CA GLY A 168 -15.91 7.23 31.67
C GLY A 168 -17.30 7.42 32.26
N PHE A 169 -17.70 8.65 32.63
CA PHE A 169 -19.02 8.92 33.22
C PHE A 169 -20.05 9.47 32.25
N HIS A 170 -19.60 10.05 31.13
CA HIS A 170 -20.48 10.65 30.12
C HIS A 170 -21.34 9.59 29.40
N VAL A 171 -22.52 10.02 28.95
CA VAL A 171 -23.52 9.17 28.31
C VAL A 171 -24.00 9.80 27.01
N LEU A 172 -24.25 8.96 26.00
CA LEU A 172 -24.98 9.38 24.81
C LEU A 172 -26.46 9.07 25.06
N ARG A 173 -27.30 10.09 25.28
CA ARG A 173 -28.75 9.89 25.26
C ARG A 173 -29.23 9.95 23.80
N ASN A 174 -29.86 8.86 23.32
CA ASN A 174 -30.35 8.69 21.94
C ASN A 174 -29.30 8.76 20.80
N PRO A 175 -28.12 8.10 20.91
CA PRO A 175 -27.02 8.24 19.94
C PRO A 175 -27.40 7.80 18.52
N GLU A 176 -28.10 6.67 18.38
CA GLU A 176 -28.24 6.00 17.09
C GLU A 176 -29.34 6.57 16.18
N ARG A 177 -30.30 7.34 16.72
CA ARG A 177 -31.37 7.93 15.89
C ARG A 177 -31.14 9.42 15.61
N ALA A 178 -30.74 10.22 16.59
CA ALA A 178 -30.66 11.67 16.39
C ALA A 178 -29.45 12.12 15.54
N LEU A 179 -28.29 11.44 15.68
CA LEU A 179 -27.06 11.80 14.97
C LEU A 179 -26.98 11.17 13.57
N LEU A 180 -27.51 9.96 13.38
CA LEU A 180 -27.41 9.22 12.12
C LEU A 180 -28.53 9.54 11.12
N ASP A 181 -29.76 9.77 11.60
CA ASP A 181 -30.92 10.07 10.73
C ASP A 181 -30.77 11.41 9.99
N ASN A 182 -29.94 12.31 10.52
CA ASN A 182 -29.73 13.64 9.94
C ASN A 182 -28.42 13.79 9.14
N THR A 183 -27.52 12.80 9.19
CA THR A 183 -26.32 12.80 8.36
C THR A 183 -26.71 12.35 6.95
N PRO A 184 -26.43 13.12 5.88
CA PRO A 184 -26.78 12.73 4.53
C PRO A 184 -26.21 11.36 4.11
N ASP A 185 -26.76 10.76 3.06
CA ASP A 185 -26.29 9.46 2.54
C ASP A 185 -24.94 9.55 1.82
N THR A 186 -24.63 10.73 1.30
CA THR A 186 -23.43 11.02 0.50
C THR A 186 -22.84 12.35 0.92
N GLY A 187 -21.51 12.47 0.82
CA GLY A 187 -20.80 13.70 1.12
C GLY A 187 -19.82 13.52 2.26
N LEU A 188 -19.03 14.55 2.51
CA LEU A 188 -18.01 14.54 3.55
C LEU A 188 -18.66 14.83 4.90
N HIS A 189 -18.57 13.88 5.83
CA HIS A 189 -19.27 13.94 7.11
C HIS A 189 -18.29 14.22 8.26
N ILE A 190 -18.58 15.29 9.01
CA ILE A 190 -17.78 15.76 10.13
C ILE A 190 -18.57 15.57 11.42
N PHE A 191 -17.96 14.91 12.39
CA PHE A 191 -18.44 14.86 13.77
C PHE A 191 -17.66 15.87 14.63
N ALA A 192 -18.32 16.48 15.61
CA ALA A 192 -17.65 17.32 16.59
C ALA A 192 -18.25 17.17 17.99
N SER A 193 -17.38 17.14 19.00
CA SER A 193 -17.75 17.14 20.43
C SER A 193 -16.65 17.80 21.24
N HIS A 194 -16.91 18.15 22.50
CA HIS A 194 -15.83 18.60 23.37
C HIS A 194 -15.01 17.41 23.90
N HIS A 195 -15.69 16.41 24.46
CA HIS A 195 -15.06 15.17 24.95
C HIS A 195 -14.96 14.10 23.84
N GLY A 196 -13.84 13.39 23.79
CA GLY A 196 -13.65 12.22 22.91
C GLY A 196 -14.30 10.94 23.46
N PRO A 197 -14.30 9.83 22.68
CA PRO A 197 -14.93 8.57 23.09
C PRO A 197 -14.49 8.03 24.45
N GLU A 198 -13.23 8.27 24.83
CA GLU A 198 -12.65 7.83 26.09
C GLU A 198 -13.31 8.41 27.35
N TRP A 199 -14.13 9.45 27.22
CA TRP A 199 -14.85 10.08 28.33
C TRP A 199 -16.23 9.44 28.58
N PHE A 200 -16.71 8.62 27.64
CA PHE A 200 -18.01 7.96 27.74
C PHE A 200 -17.91 6.61 28.43
N ARG A 201 -19.03 6.15 29.02
CA ARG A 201 -19.14 4.78 29.58
C ARG A 201 -18.83 3.73 28.53
N ASP A 202 -18.24 2.60 28.92
CA ASP A 202 -17.72 1.57 27.99
C ASP A 202 -18.65 1.21 26.81
N ASN A 203 -19.93 0.94 27.06
CA ASN A 203 -20.88 0.60 26.00
C ASN A 203 -21.11 1.77 25.02
N GLU A 204 -21.22 2.99 25.54
CA GLU A 204 -21.41 4.21 24.76
C GLU A 204 -20.13 4.58 23.99
N ARG A 205 -18.96 4.39 24.62
CA ARG A 205 -17.66 4.55 23.98
C ARG A 205 -17.55 3.65 22.75
N ILE A 206 -17.81 2.34 22.92
CA ILE A 206 -17.73 1.38 21.80
C ILE A 206 -18.72 1.76 20.69
N SER A 207 -19.94 2.15 21.05
CA SER A 207 -20.95 2.62 20.09
C SER A 207 -20.46 3.85 19.31
N LEU A 208 -19.90 4.85 20.01
CA LEU A 208 -19.35 6.05 19.39
C LEU A 208 -18.13 5.75 18.50
N GLU A 209 -17.18 4.96 18.97
CA GLU A 209 -16.01 4.55 18.19
C GLU A 209 -16.43 3.87 16.87
N ASN A 210 -17.40 2.96 16.93
CA ASN A 210 -17.97 2.32 15.75
C ASN A 210 -18.70 3.31 14.85
N MET A 211 -19.46 4.25 15.42
CA MET A 211 -20.16 5.28 14.65
C MET A 211 -19.18 6.18 13.89
N LEU A 212 -18.13 6.66 14.56
CA LEU A 212 -17.07 7.47 13.95
C LEU A 212 -16.38 6.71 12.83
N ALA A 213 -15.96 5.47 13.10
CA ALA A 213 -15.27 4.63 12.12
C ALA A 213 -16.10 4.35 10.86
N ASN A 214 -17.42 4.26 10.97
CA ASN A 214 -18.31 3.90 9.86
C ASN A 214 -18.97 5.08 9.15
N CYS A 215 -19.29 6.16 9.86
CA CYS A 215 -20.19 7.21 9.35
C CYS A 215 -19.52 8.57 9.10
N PHE A 216 -18.33 8.81 9.66
CA PHE A 216 -17.71 10.15 9.65
C PHE A 216 -16.29 10.10 9.08
N ASP A 217 -15.96 11.03 8.20
CA ASP A 217 -14.60 11.19 7.65
C ASP A 217 -13.65 11.80 8.67
N PHE A 218 -14.16 12.80 9.40
CA PHE A 218 -13.45 13.55 10.43
C PHE A 218 -14.24 13.62 11.73
N ALA A 219 -13.54 13.57 12.85
CA ALA A 219 -14.07 13.82 14.18
C ALA A 219 -13.20 14.86 14.89
N PHE A 220 -13.78 15.93 15.38
CA PHE A 220 -13.07 17.00 16.08
C PHE A 220 -13.40 16.97 17.57
N THR A 221 -12.39 16.92 18.42
CA THR A 221 -12.53 16.96 19.89
C THR A 221 -11.72 18.09 20.50
N GLY A 222 -12.25 18.70 21.57
CA GLY A 222 -11.54 19.65 22.44
C GLY A 222 -10.84 18.92 23.59
N HIS A 223 -10.95 19.46 24.81
CA HIS A 223 -10.65 18.91 26.16
C HIS A 223 -9.24 18.32 26.38
N GLU A 224 -8.79 17.39 25.54
CA GLU A 224 -7.44 16.87 25.60
C GLU A 224 -6.44 17.90 25.05
N HIS A 225 -5.89 18.69 25.98
CA HIS A 225 -4.91 19.76 25.72
C HIS A 225 -3.60 19.27 25.06
N MET A 226 -3.29 17.96 25.15
CA MET A 226 -2.08 17.34 24.61
C MET A 226 -2.48 16.13 23.73
N GLY A 227 -2.47 16.30 22.41
CA GLY A 227 -2.86 15.20 21.51
C GLY A 227 -2.48 15.41 20.05
N GLN A 228 -1.83 14.40 19.48
CA GLN A 228 -1.72 14.27 18.03
C GLN A 228 -3.05 13.79 17.45
N SER A 229 -3.34 14.23 16.23
CA SER A 229 -4.46 13.67 15.47
C SER A 229 -4.18 12.20 15.17
N ARG A 230 -5.21 11.35 15.22
CA ARG A 230 -5.07 9.90 15.01
C ARG A 230 -6.12 9.39 14.05
N CYS A 231 -5.82 8.30 13.34
CA CYS A 231 -6.84 7.55 12.61
C CYS A 231 -7.43 6.48 13.53
N VAL A 232 -8.75 6.44 13.65
CA VAL A 232 -9.48 5.39 14.39
C VAL A 232 -10.20 4.49 13.41
N GLY A 233 -9.86 3.19 13.40
CA GLY A 233 -10.55 2.13 12.68
C GLY A 233 -9.62 1.07 12.06
N GLY A 234 -10.20 0.03 11.44
CA GLY A 234 -9.51 -1.22 11.09
C GLY A 234 -8.92 -1.31 9.67
N LEU A 235 -8.31 -2.46 9.37
CA LEU A 235 -7.74 -2.79 8.05
C LEU A 235 -8.80 -2.89 6.92
N SER A 236 -10.08 -2.96 7.28
CA SER A 236 -11.24 -2.94 6.37
C SER A 236 -11.47 -1.61 5.65
N GLY A 237 -10.63 -0.60 5.88
CA GLY A 237 -10.78 0.74 5.30
C GLY A 237 -11.76 1.64 6.08
N GLU A 238 -12.34 1.15 7.17
CA GLU A 238 -13.09 1.95 8.13
C GLU A 238 -12.08 2.77 8.92
N SER A 239 -11.96 4.07 8.64
CA SER A 239 -11.16 4.92 9.53
C SER A 239 -11.61 6.36 9.53
N CYS A 240 -11.83 6.92 10.71
CA CYS A 240 -12.10 8.33 10.95
C CYS A 240 -10.80 9.04 11.31
N VAL A 241 -10.55 10.22 10.77
CA VAL A 241 -9.46 11.08 11.26
C VAL A 241 -9.99 11.84 12.48
N VAL A 242 -9.42 11.56 13.64
CA VAL A 242 -9.74 12.25 14.89
C VAL A 242 -8.74 13.39 15.08
N VAL A 243 -9.23 14.62 15.01
CA VAL A 243 -8.47 15.86 15.19
C VAL A 243 -8.72 16.39 16.60
N ARG A 244 -7.65 16.53 17.37
CA ARG A 244 -7.67 17.06 18.75
C ARG A 244 -7.23 18.51 18.74
N GLY A 245 -8.09 19.43 19.18
CA GLY A 245 -7.94 20.87 18.98
C GLY A 245 -6.86 21.55 19.80
N GLY A 246 -6.43 20.96 20.91
CA GLY A 246 -5.50 21.58 21.84
C GLY A 246 -6.19 22.63 22.71
N THR A 247 -5.58 23.80 22.88
CA THR A 247 -6.12 24.88 23.71
C THR A 247 -5.80 26.22 23.13
N TYR A 248 -6.79 27.10 23.02
CA TYR A 248 -6.59 28.46 22.55
C TYR A 248 -6.75 29.47 23.69
N SER A 249 -5.78 29.48 24.60
CA SER A 249 -5.80 30.39 25.74
C SER A 249 -5.46 31.83 25.34
N LEU A 250 -6.25 32.80 25.80
CA LEU A 250 -5.94 34.23 25.71
C LEU A 250 -5.16 34.75 26.93
N CYS A 251 -5.09 33.96 28.00
CA CYS A 251 -4.42 34.31 29.26
C CYS A 251 -3.03 33.69 29.40
N ASP A 252 -2.78 32.59 28.69
CA ASP A 252 -1.55 31.81 28.76
C ASP A 252 -1.05 31.59 27.34
N ASP A 253 -0.03 32.37 26.98
CA ASP A 253 0.52 32.38 25.62
C ASP A 253 1.15 31.01 25.25
N ASP A 254 1.74 30.29 26.22
CA ASP A 254 2.40 28.99 26.00
C ASP A 254 1.40 27.86 25.70
N GLN A 255 0.16 28.02 26.17
CA GLN A 255 -0.95 27.09 25.94
C GLN A 255 -1.91 27.61 24.86
N SER A 256 -1.44 28.50 23.98
CA SER A 256 -2.28 29.13 22.96
C SER A 256 -1.95 28.59 21.57
N SER A 257 -2.70 27.58 21.15
CA SER A 257 -2.58 26.92 19.87
C SER A 257 -3.94 26.56 19.27
N TYR A 258 -3.97 26.43 17.95
CA TYR A 258 -5.16 25.95 17.25
C TYR A 258 -4.78 25.22 15.98
N LYS A 259 -5.76 24.53 15.38
CA LYS A 259 -5.54 23.71 14.19
C LYS A 259 -6.35 24.20 13.00
N MET A 260 -5.74 24.09 11.83
CA MET A 260 -6.43 24.20 10.56
C MET A 260 -6.35 22.87 9.81
N LEU A 261 -7.49 22.44 9.29
CA LEU A 261 -7.59 21.35 8.35
C LEU A 261 -7.94 21.92 6.97
N LEU A 262 -7.01 21.78 6.03
CA LEU A 262 -7.16 22.24 4.66
C LEU A 262 -7.57 21.05 3.80
N ILE A 263 -8.70 21.14 3.12
CA ILE A 263 -9.26 20.06 2.31
C ILE A 263 -9.33 20.50 0.85
N ARG A 264 -8.85 19.63 -0.03
CA ARG A 264 -9.00 19.73 -1.48
C ARG A 264 -9.82 18.56 -2.00
N PHE A 265 -11.00 18.82 -2.52
CA PHE A 265 -11.83 17.82 -3.21
C PHE A 265 -11.24 17.53 -4.59
N GLY A 266 -11.17 16.24 -4.90
CA GLY A 266 -10.80 15.72 -6.22
C GLY A 266 -12.00 15.07 -6.91
N GLU A 267 -11.74 14.36 -8.00
CA GLU A 267 -12.78 13.63 -8.73
C GLU A 267 -13.22 12.37 -7.96
N PHE A 268 -14.40 11.84 -8.31
CA PHE A 268 -14.90 10.53 -7.83
C PHE A 268 -15.00 10.38 -6.30
N GLY A 269 -15.26 11.49 -5.60
CA GLY A 269 -15.34 11.50 -4.13
C GLY A 269 -13.99 11.35 -3.44
N SER A 270 -12.88 11.47 -4.17
CA SER A 270 -11.55 11.61 -3.56
C SER A 270 -11.38 12.98 -2.93
N TYR A 271 -10.57 13.06 -1.89
CA TYR A 271 -10.13 14.33 -1.33
C TYR A 271 -8.73 14.19 -0.74
N GLU A 272 -7.99 15.29 -0.76
CA GLU A 272 -6.74 15.45 -0.02
C GLU A 272 -6.98 16.37 1.15
N PHE A 273 -6.29 16.12 2.26
CA PHE A 273 -6.28 17.05 3.37
C PHE A 273 -4.88 17.24 3.94
N ALA A 274 -4.64 18.43 4.51
CA ALA A 274 -3.43 18.77 5.22
C ALA A 274 -3.79 19.41 6.56
N GLU A 275 -3.15 18.94 7.63
CA GLU A 275 -3.27 19.54 8.96
C GLU A 275 -2.15 20.59 9.16
N ARG A 276 -2.50 21.74 9.75
CA ARG A 276 -1.55 22.76 10.19
C ARG A 276 -1.83 23.10 11.65
N VAL A 277 -0.79 23.10 12.46
CA VAL A 277 -0.87 23.49 13.88
C VAL A 277 -0.19 24.84 14.05
N TYR A 278 -0.92 25.79 14.62
CA TYR A 278 -0.46 27.16 14.84
C TYR A 278 -0.33 27.43 16.33
N GLY A 279 0.83 27.89 16.78
CA GLY A 279 1.08 28.33 18.17
C GLY A 279 1.31 29.84 18.23
N TRP A 280 0.88 30.49 19.31
CA TRP A 280 1.09 31.92 19.52
C TRP A 280 2.52 32.22 19.98
N GLU A 281 3.26 33.02 19.21
CA GLU A 281 4.56 33.56 19.61
C GLU A 281 4.38 34.95 20.22
N ALA A 282 4.43 35.01 21.55
CA ALA A 282 4.19 36.22 22.33
C ALA A 282 5.11 37.39 21.94
N SER A 283 6.37 37.12 21.63
CA SER A 283 7.38 38.17 21.36
C SER A 283 7.11 38.87 20.04
N ALA A 284 6.71 38.10 19.02
CA ALA A 284 6.42 38.61 17.68
C ALA A 284 4.95 38.99 17.50
N GLN A 285 4.07 38.58 18.43
CA GLN A 285 2.61 38.78 18.38
C GLN A 285 2.00 38.19 17.10
N ILE A 286 2.43 36.97 16.73
CA ILE A 286 1.98 36.23 15.55
C ILE A 286 1.79 34.76 15.89
N HIS A 287 0.99 34.06 15.08
CA HIS A 287 0.91 32.61 15.10
C HIS A 287 1.94 32.01 14.15
N THR A 288 2.78 31.12 14.68
CA THR A 288 3.81 30.41 13.94
C THR A 288 3.37 28.96 13.71
N LEU A 289 3.81 28.39 12.58
CA LEU A 289 3.54 26.99 12.25
C LEU A 289 4.44 26.10 13.12
N LEU A 290 3.83 25.18 13.89
CA LEU A 290 4.55 24.29 14.81
C LEU A 290 4.96 22.96 14.17
N ASP A 291 4.25 22.52 13.13
CA ASP A 291 4.49 21.22 12.47
C ASP A 291 4.40 21.35 10.94
N GLU A 292 5.20 20.57 10.23
CA GLU A 292 5.18 20.55 8.76
C GLU A 292 3.92 19.86 8.27
N ALA A 293 3.13 20.56 7.45
CA ALA A 293 1.88 20.01 6.92
C ALA A 293 2.14 18.76 6.08
N HIS A 294 1.57 17.64 6.49
CA HIS A 294 1.57 16.41 5.70
C HIS A 294 0.24 16.31 4.94
N SER A 295 0.31 16.13 3.62
CA SER A 295 -0.87 15.92 2.79
C SER A 295 -1.25 14.43 2.77
N TYR A 296 -2.50 14.13 3.09
CA TYR A 296 -3.07 12.78 3.05
C TYR A 296 -4.20 12.74 2.04
N ARG A 297 -4.24 11.70 1.20
CA ARG A 297 -5.34 11.46 0.26
C ARG A 297 -6.26 10.37 0.77
N ARG A 298 -7.59 10.56 0.63
CA ARG A 298 -8.64 9.61 1.00
C ARG A 298 -9.82 9.69 0.02
N TYR A 299 -10.83 8.86 0.26
CA TYR A 299 -12.14 8.97 -0.37
C TYR A 299 -13.19 9.22 0.69
N ILE A 300 -14.20 9.98 0.32
CA ILE A 300 -15.39 10.24 1.11
C ILE A 300 -16.05 8.90 1.45
N LYS A 301 -16.39 8.71 2.72
CA LYS A 301 -17.12 7.52 3.14
C LYS A 301 -18.49 7.45 2.48
N SER A 302 -18.71 6.36 1.74
CA SER A 302 -20.04 5.96 1.34
C SER A 302 -20.72 5.23 2.50
N LYS A 303 -21.85 5.75 3.00
CA LYS A 303 -22.75 4.98 3.89
C LYS A 303 -23.34 3.75 3.21
N SER A 304 -23.31 3.72 1.88
CA SER A 304 -23.77 2.60 1.08
C SER A 304 -22.64 1.60 0.83
N TYR A 305 -22.78 0.42 1.44
CA TYR A 305 -22.78 -0.93 0.86
C TYR A 305 -22.23 -1.93 1.87
N PHE A 306 -22.86 -3.10 1.90
CA PHE A 306 -22.47 -4.21 2.75
C PHE A 306 -21.00 -4.56 2.45
N ARG A 307 -20.19 -4.64 3.50
CA ARG A 307 -18.75 -4.90 3.41
C ARG A 307 -18.44 -6.39 3.60
N PRO A 308 -17.29 -6.87 3.11
CA PRO A 308 -16.81 -8.20 3.44
C PRO A 308 -16.61 -8.36 4.95
N ARG A 309 -16.63 -9.59 5.43
CA ARG A 309 -16.35 -9.91 6.83
C ARG A 309 -14.94 -9.50 7.20
N SER A 310 -14.77 -8.97 8.40
CA SER A 310 -13.48 -8.47 8.88
C SER A 310 -12.41 -9.55 8.97
N ASP A 311 -12.78 -10.78 9.31
CA ASP A 311 -11.87 -11.92 9.38
C ASP A 311 -11.33 -12.29 8.00
N PHE A 312 -12.19 -12.37 6.97
CA PHE A 312 -11.75 -12.58 5.59
C PHE A 312 -10.76 -11.48 5.14
N VAL A 313 -11.06 -10.22 5.42
CA VAL A 313 -10.18 -9.09 5.05
C VAL A 313 -8.84 -9.20 5.79
N ASN A 314 -8.86 -9.52 7.09
CA ASN A 314 -7.63 -9.66 7.86
C ASN A 314 -6.77 -10.81 7.30
N GLU A 315 -7.34 -11.99 7.09
CA GLU A 315 -6.66 -13.15 6.50
C GLU A 315 -6.04 -12.83 5.12
N LEU A 316 -6.74 -12.05 4.29
CA LEU A 316 -6.24 -11.66 2.97
C LEU A 316 -4.94 -10.82 3.03
N PHE A 317 -4.78 -10.01 4.08
CA PHE A 317 -3.65 -9.08 4.28
C PHE A 317 -2.67 -9.51 5.38
N GLU A 318 -2.90 -10.65 6.05
CA GLU A 318 -1.91 -11.28 6.90
C GLU A 318 -0.69 -11.70 6.07
N THR A 319 0.51 -11.43 6.60
CA THR A 319 1.76 -11.81 5.95
C THR A 319 2.02 -13.29 6.20
N GLU A 320 2.45 -14.04 5.17
CA GLU A 320 2.79 -15.46 5.28
C GLU A 320 3.91 -15.73 6.32
N ASP A 321 4.69 -14.71 6.68
CA ASP A 321 5.89 -14.83 7.51
C ASP A 321 5.75 -14.35 8.97
N ASN A 322 4.54 -14.12 9.51
CA ASN A 322 4.36 -13.57 10.89
C ASN A 322 5.23 -12.34 11.17
N SER A 323 5.66 -11.63 10.12
CA SER A 323 6.55 -10.49 10.21
C SER A 323 5.72 -9.27 10.55
N SER A 324 6.23 -8.42 11.43
CA SER A 324 5.58 -7.19 11.89
C SER A 324 5.36 -6.13 10.79
N GLU A 325 5.62 -6.47 9.52
CA GLU A 325 5.50 -5.56 8.39
C GLU A 325 4.11 -5.59 7.79
N SER A 326 3.44 -4.44 7.77
CA SER A 326 2.14 -4.32 7.13
C SER A 326 2.29 -4.38 5.61
N PHE A 327 1.37 -5.06 4.91
CA PHE A 327 1.31 -5.06 3.43
C PHE A 327 1.34 -3.64 2.83
N LYS A 328 0.83 -2.64 3.57
CA LYS A 328 0.87 -1.22 3.17
C LYS A 328 2.29 -0.70 3.01
N ASP A 329 3.16 -1.09 3.94
CA ASP A 329 4.49 -0.52 4.08
C ASP A 329 5.48 -1.19 3.11
N SER A 330 5.18 -2.41 2.65
CA SER A 330 6.01 -3.17 1.72
C SER A 330 5.53 -3.14 0.26
N PHE A 331 4.25 -2.84 0.00
CA PHE A 331 3.71 -2.84 -1.37
C PHE A 331 4.18 -1.64 -2.20
N VAL A 332 4.70 -1.91 -3.39
CA VAL A 332 4.98 -0.93 -4.45
C VAL A 332 4.09 -1.20 -5.65
N PHE A 333 3.37 -0.17 -6.10
CA PHE A 333 2.48 -0.31 -7.25
C PHE A 333 3.31 -0.51 -8.53
N PRO A 334 3.10 -1.59 -9.29
CA PRO A 334 3.83 -1.84 -10.53
C PRO A 334 3.42 -0.86 -11.62
N SER A 335 4.35 -0.49 -12.49
CA SER A 335 4.01 0.35 -13.65
C SER A 335 3.19 -0.44 -14.67
N LEU A 336 2.10 0.11 -15.17
CA LEU A 336 1.21 -0.52 -16.16
C LEU A 336 1.18 0.29 -17.45
N LYS A 337 1.05 -0.41 -18.58
CA LYS A 337 0.79 0.20 -19.89
C LYS A 337 -0.41 -0.43 -20.55
N GLU A 338 -1.17 0.37 -21.26
CA GLU A 338 -2.28 -0.11 -22.06
C GLU A 338 -1.81 -0.70 -23.40
N GLU A 339 -2.37 -1.85 -23.75
CA GLU A 339 -2.22 -2.47 -25.06
C GLU A 339 -3.50 -2.31 -25.88
N ILE A 340 -3.36 -1.87 -27.14
CA ILE A 340 -4.49 -1.66 -28.05
C ILE A 340 -4.39 -2.66 -29.21
N ALA A 341 -5.51 -3.31 -29.51
CA ALA A 341 -5.64 -4.15 -30.70
C ALA A 341 -5.57 -3.28 -31.96
N THR A 342 -4.54 -3.47 -32.78
CA THR A 342 -4.48 -2.85 -34.11
C THR A 342 -5.34 -3.67 -35.07
N GLY A 343 -6.29 -3.03 -35.77
CA GLY A 343 -7.41 -3.66 -36.49
C GLY A 343 -7.08 -4.53 -37.72
N THR A 344 -6.11 -5.45 -37.64
CA THR A 344 -5.99 -6.58 -38.56
C THR A 344 -6.73 -7.79 -37.98
N LYS A 345 -7.28 -8.65 -38.84
CA LYS A 345 -8.07 -9.85 -38.44
C LYS A 345 -7.30 -10.88 -37.60
N ASP A 346 -5.98 -10.72 -37.48
CA ASP A 346 -5.07 -11.50 -36.62
C ASP A 346 -4.36 -10.60 -35.58
N GLY A 347 -4.98 -9.48 -35.18
CA GLY A 347 -4.36 -8.31 -34.57
C GLY A 347 -3.52 -8.59 -33.32
N GLU A 348 -2.19 -8.59 -33.50
CA GLU A 348 -1.24 -8.48 -32.40
C GLU A 348 -1.55 -7.21 -31.59
N LEU A 349 -1.71 -7.40 -30.27
CA LEU A 349 -1.77 -6.30 -29.32
C LEU A 349 -0.45 -5.53 -29.38
N ARG A 350 -0.52 -4.22 -29.64
CA ARG A 350 0.65 -3.34 -29.57
C ARG A 350 0.49 -2.44 -28.36
N ILE A 351 1.59 -2.29 -27.62
CA ILE A 351 1.68 -1.33 -26.52
C ILE A 351 1.38 0.06 -27.09
N ASN A 352 0.38 0.73 -26.55
CA ASN A 352 0.13 2.11 -26.89
C ASN A 352 1.23 2.97 -26.23
N ASP A 353 1.82 3.90 -26.98
CA ASP A 353 2.82 4.83 -26.45
C ASP A 353 2.18 5.93 -25.55
N GLN A 354 0.86 5.88 -25.34
CA GLN A 354 0.15 6.81 -24.46
C GLN A 354 -0.11 6.24 -23.05
N LYS A 355 0.16 7.12 -22.08
CA LYS A 355 -0.14 7.08 -20.62
C LYS A 355 0.34 5.82 -19.88
N LEU A 356 1.54 5.94 -19.30
CA LEU A 356 2.03 5.04 -18.25
C LEU A 356 1.20 5.25 -16.98
N ILE A 357 0.63 4.18 -16.42
CA ILE A 357 -0.03 4.21 -15.11
C ILE A 357 1.00 3.77 -14.07
N SER A 358 1.44 4.68 -13.20
CA SER A 358 2.55 4.45 -12.26
C SER A 358 2.14 4.32 -10.80
N ASP A 359 0.86 4.52 -10.49
CA ASP A 359 0.30 4.55 -9.14
C ASP A 359 -1.14 4.02 -9.11
N ILE A 360 -1.58 3.58 -7.93
CA ILE A 360 -2.90 2.97 -7.72
C ILE A 360 -4.05 3.94 -7.99
N HIS A 361 -3.88 5.24 -7.75
CA HIS A 361 -4.95 6.21 -7.94
C HIS A 361 -5.25 6.42 -9.42
N SER A 362 -4.20 6.67 -10.22
CA SER A 362 -4.30 6.73 -11.67
C SER A 362 -4.91 5.45 -12.26
N PHE A 363 -4.66 4.30 -11.64
CA PHE A 363 -5.29 3.03 -12.00
C PHE A 363 -6.79 2.98 -11.65
N MET A 364 -7.17 3.41 -10.44
CA MET A 364 -8.57 3.41 -10.03
C MET A 364 -9.40 4.38 -10.87
N GLU A 365 -8.86 5.56 -11.22
CA GLU A 365 -9.48 6.47 -12.20
C GLU A 365 -9.72 5.77 -13.54
N PHE A 366 -8.71 5.06 -14.05
CA PHE A 366 -8.83 4.30 -15.29
C PHE A 366 -9.90 3.20 -15.19
N LEU A 367 -10.01 2.52 -14.04
CA LEU A 367 -10.97 1.44 -13.82
C LEU A 367 -12.43 1.91 -13.88
N LEU A 368 -12.71 3.18 -13.56
CA LEU A 368 -14.08 3.73 -13.56
C LEU A 368 -14.70 3.76 -14.97
N ASP A 369 -13.88 3.98 -15.99
CA ASP A 369 -14.32 4.05 -17.38
C ASP A 369 -14.36 2.68 -18.09
N VAL A 370 -14.04 1.60 -17.36
CA VAL A 370 -13.80 0.27 -17.94
C VAL A 370 -14.66 -0.80 -17.26
N LYS A 371 -15.50 -1.49 -18.05
CA LYS A 371 -16.31 -2.61 -17.52
C LYS A 371 -15.50 -3.88 -17.33
N THR A 372 -14.53 -4.14 -18.19
CA THR A 372 -13.70 -5.34 -18.07
C THR A 372 -12.26 -5.02 -18.41
N LEU A 373 -11.38 -5.31 -17.47
CA LEU A 373 -9.96 -5.02 -17.54
C LEU A 373 -9.18 -6.32 -17.43
N GLU A 374 -8.37 -6.63 -18.43
CA GLU A 374 -7.37 -7.68 -18.35
C GLU A 374 -6.02 -7.09 -17.94
N ILE A 375 -5.38 -7.70 -16.96
CA ILE A 375 -4.00 -7.42 -16.56
C ILE A 375 -3.19 -8.69 -16.75
N HIS A 376 -2.18 -8.64 -17.61
CA HIS A 376 -1.30 -9.77 -17.88
C HIS A 376 0.17 -9.38 -17.70
N SER A 377 1.02 -10.39 -17.45
CA SER A 377 2.47 -10.23 -17.31
C SER A 377 3.18 -11.57 -17.17
N ASP A 378 4.51 -11.52 -17.17
CA ASP A 378 5.36 -12.67 -16.84
C ASP A 378 5.08 -13.22 -15.42
N ILE A 379 5.48 -14.47 -15.20
CA ILE A 379 5.39 -15.16 -13.91
C ILE A 379 6.11 -14.33 -12.83
N ARG A 380 5.53 -14.25 -11.63
CA ARG A 380 6.09 -13.54 -10.44
C ARG A 380 6.24 -12.02 -10.57
N ALA A 381 5.59 -11.36 -11.52
CA ALA A 381 5.61 -9.88 -11.62
C ALA A 381 4.81 -9.14 -10.51
N GLY A 382 4.16 -9.87 -9.59
CA GLY A 382 3.35 -9.28 -8.50
C GLY A 382 1.85 -9.15 -8.80
N LYS A 383 1.31 -9.98 -9.70
CA LYS A 383 -0.11 -9.96 -10.12
C LYS A 383 -1.11 -10.09 -8.95
N SER A 384 -0.96 -11.10 -8.10
CA SER A 384 -1.81 -11.30 -6.94
C SER A 384 -1.66 -10.18 -5.89
N SER A 385 -0.45 -9.67 -5.68
CA SER A 385 -0.22 -8.51 -4.81
C SER A 385 -0.91 -7.25 -5.32
N LEU A 386 -0.92 -7.04 -6.64
CA LEU A 386 -1.67 -5.94 -7.27
C LEU A 386 -3.17 -6.10 -7.05
N LEU A 387 -3.75 -7.30 -7.20
CA LEU A 387 -5.16 -7.54 -6.87
C LEU A 387 -5.48 -7.25 -5.41
N LYS A 388 -4.63 -7.67 -4.47
CA LYS A 388 -4.78 -7.33 -3.04
C LYS A 388 -4.80 -5.81 -2.81
N ALA A 389 -3.91 -5.07 -3.49
CA ALA A 389 -3.90 -3.61 -3.42
C ALA A 389 -5.17 -2.98 -4.01
N ILE A 390 -5.64 -3.46 -5.16
CA ILE A 390 -6.89 -3.01 -5.80
C ILE A 390 -8.10 -3.32 -4.89
N TYR A 391 -8.14 -4.52 -4.29
CA TYR A 391 -9.19 -4.91 -3.35
C TYR A 391 -9.29 -3.90 -2.20
N ARG A 392 -8.16 -3.59 -1.56
CA ARG A 392 -8.09 -2.62 -0.46
C ARG A 392 -8.51 -1.22 -0.88
N GLU A 393 -7.98 -0.73 -2.01
CA GLU A 393 -8.28 0.62 -2.50
C GLU A 393 -9.77 0.74 -2.86
N SER A 394 -10.35 -0.30 -3.46
CA SER A 394 -11.77 -0.33 -3.81
C SER A 394 -12.69 -0.27 -2.58
N LEU A 395 -12.32 -0.92 -1.46
CA LEU A 395 -13.04 -0.79 -0.18
C LEU A 395 -13.03 0.66 0.32
N ALA A 396 -11.88 1.33 0.22
CA ALA A 396 -11.75 2.73 0.61
C ALA A 396 -12.63 3.65 -0.25
N MET A 397 -12.80 3.33 -1.54
CA MET A 397 -13.68 4.02 -2.49
C MET A 397 -15.17 3.66 -2.33
N GLY A 398 -15.52 2.78 -1.38
CA GLY A 398 -16.90 2.35 -1.13
C GLY A 398 -17.45 1.33 -2.15
N TYR A 399 -16.58 0.57 -2.81
CA TYR A 399 -16.99 -0.64 -3.54
C TYR A 399 -17.15 -1.82 -2.60
N SER A 400 -17.93 -2.80 -3.04
CA SER A 400 -18.00 -4.15 -2.48
C SER A 400 -17.22 -5.10 -3.40
N PRO A 401 -15.89 -5.25 -3.18
CA PRO A 401 -15.08 -6.14 -4.00
C PRO A 401 -15.39 -7.61 -3.73
N LEU A 402 -15.27 -8.45 -4.75
CA LEU A 402 -15.31 -9.90 -4.66
C LEU A 402 -14.00 -10.44 -5.23
N LEU A 403 -13.28 -11.25 -4.45
CA LEU A 403 -12.07 -11.93 -4.93
C LEU A 403 -12.40 -13.35 -5.38
N LEU A 404 -11.98 -13.75 -6.57
CA LEU A 404 -12.18 -15.10 -7.08
C LEU A 404 -10.82 -15.70 -7.43
N THR A 405 -10.44 -16.74 -6.69
CA THR A 405 -9.23 -17.53 -6.95
C THR A 405 -9.60 -18.91 -7.56
N PRO A 406 -8.65 -19.61 -8.19
CA PRO A 406 -8.91 -20.93 -8.80
C PRO A 406 -9.45 -21.98 -7.81
N ASP A 407 -9.13 -21.88 -6.52
CA ASP A 407 -9.58 -22.82 -5.49
C ASP A 407 -11.11 -22.85 -5.32
N TYR A 408 -11.76 -21.70 -5.49
CA TYR A 408 -13.22 -21.57 -5.47
C TYR A 408 -13.90 -21.93 -6.79
N SER A 409 -13.13 -22.17 -7.86
CA SER A 409 -13.67 -22.37 -9.18
C SER A 409 -14.41 -23.71 -9.30
N THR A 410 -15.59 -23.68 -9.93
CA THR A 410 -16.41 -24.85 -10.23
C THR A 410 -16.85 -24.74 -11.68
N GLY A 411 -17.22 -25.86 -12.30
CA GLY A 411 -17.66 -25.86 -13.70
C GLY A 411 -18.86 -24.92 -14.03
N SER A 412 -19.56 -24.39 -13.01
CA SER A 412 -20.61 -23.38 -13.14
C SER A 412 -20.22 -22.09 -12.43
N ILE A 413 -20.00 -21.02 -13.21
CA ILE A 413 -19.64 -19.71 -12.66
C ILE A 413 -20.67 -19.15 -11.67
N SER A 414 -21.96 -19.38 -11.89
CA SER A 414 -23.01 -18.93 -10.95
C SER A 414 -22.89 -19.60 -9.57
N ARG A 415 -22.52 -20.89 -9.53
CA ARG A 415 -22.27 -21.59 -8.26
C ARG A 415 -21.01 -21.08 -7.58
N THR A 416 -19.96 -20.83 -8.36
CA THR A 416 -18.71 -20.24 -7.86
C THR A 416 -18.96 -18.86 -7.25
N LEU A 417 -19.65 -17.96 -7.96
CA LEU A 417 -20.01 -16.63 -7.44
C LEU A 417 -20.84 -16.73 -6.15
N SER A 418 -21.81 -17.65 -6.10
CA SER A 418 -22.60 -17.88 -4.88
C SER A 418 -21.75 -18.39 -3.70
N SER A 419 -20.68 -19.14 -3.97
CA SER A 419 -19.77 -19.65 -2.95
C SER A 419 -18.89 -18.55 -2.39
N ILE A 420 -18.26 -17.75 -3.26
CA ILE A 420 -17.35 -16.67 -2.82
C ILE A 420 -18.11 -15.55 -2.09
N ILE A 421 -19.36 -15.26 -2.47
CA ILE A 421 -20.19 -14.27 -1.76
C ILE A 421 -20.43 -14.74 -0.33
N LYS A 422 -20.76 -16.03 -0.14
CA LYS A 422 -21.00 -16.58 1.20
C LYS A 422 -19.74 -16.58 2.06
N ASP A 423 -18.62 -16.91 1.45
CA ASP A 423 -17.32 -16.94 2.11
C ASP A 423 -16.93 -15.53 2.59
N GLN A 424 -16.98 -14.55 1.68
CA GLN A 424 -16.45 -13.20 1.90
C GLN A 424 -17.43 -12.28 2.64
N TYR A 425 -18.73 -12.44 2.43
CA TYR A 425 -19.75 -11.54 2.98
C TYR A 425 -20.66 -12.20 4.02
N GLY A 426 -20.58 -13.52 4.19
CA GLY A 426 -21.35 -14.28 5.16
C GLY A 426 -22.33 -15.27 4.52
N ASP A 427 -22.48 -16.42 5.18
CA ASP A 427 -23.27 -17.54 4.70
C ASP A 427 -24.72 -17.54 5.20
N THR A 428 -25.06 -16.59 6.08
CA THR A 428 -26.43 -16.39 6.57
C THR A 428 -27.36 -15.91 5.46
N ARG A 429 -28.65 -16.18 5.61
CA ARG A 429 -29.64 -15.75 4.63
C ARG A 429 -29.69 -14.22 4.51
N GLU A 430 -29.58 -13.55 5.65
CA GLU A 430 -29.60 -12.09 5.75
C GLU A 430 -28.40 -11.48 5.03
N ALA A 431 -27.19 -12.01 5.23
CA ALA A 431 -25.97 -11.54 4.57
C ALA A 431 -26.07 -11.67 3.03
N VAL A 432 -26.55 -12.81 2.55
CA VAL A 432 -26.73 -13.03 1.10
C VAL A 432 -27.80 -12.09 0.52
N GLU A 433 -28.90 -11.85 1.24
CA GLU A 433 -29.92 -10.89 0.83
C GLU A 433 -29.41 -9.45 0.83
N LEU A 434 -28.57 -9.06 1.81
CA LEU A 434 -27.92 -7.75 1.87
C LEU A 434 -26.96 -7.54 0.71
N PHE A 435 -26.13 -8.54 0.39
CA PHE A 435 -25.25 -8.49 -0.77
C PHE A 435 -26.04 -8.34 -2.08
N GLY A 436 -27.13 -9.11 -2.23
CA GLY A 436 -27.98 -9.03 -3.42
C GLY A 436 -28.69 -7.69 -3.64
N ARG A 437 -28.72 -6.80 -2.64
CA ARG A 437 -29.26 -5.43 -2.75
C ARG A 437 -28.23 -4.41 -3.21
N ILE A 438 -26.94 -4.77 -3.28
CA ILE A 438 -25.89 -3.88 -3.75
C ILE A 438 -26.08 -3.65 -5.27
N PRO A 439 -26.13 -2.39 -5.74
CA PRO A 439 -26.09 -2.08 -7.16
C PRO A 439 -24.84 -2.67 -7.79
N ARG A 440 -24.99 -3.35 -8.92
CA ARG A 440 -23.87 -4.02 -9.59
C ARG A 440 -22.70 -3.06 -9.89
N GLU A 441 -22.98 -1.79 -10.17
CA GLU A 441 -21.99 -0.74 -10.44
C GLU A 441 -21.06 -0.47 -9.24
N LYS A 442 -21.42 -0.96 -8.05
CA LYS A 442 -20.66 -0.88 -6.81
C LYS A 442 -20.04 -2.22 -6.41
N VAL A 443 -20.24 -3.26 -7.21
CA VAL A 443 -19.58 -4.57 -7.06
C VAL A 443 -18.40 -4.65 -8.03
N LEU A 444 -17.19 -4.80 -7.50
CA LEU A 444 -15.95 -4.99 -8.27
C LEU A 444 -15.52 -6.45 -8.18
N LEU A 445 -15.50 -7.19 -9.30
CA LEU A 445 -15.03 -8.58 -9.29
C LEU A 445 -13.54 -8.63 -9.67
N LEU A 446 -12.72 -9.11 -8.77
CA LEU A 446 -11.29 -9.36 -8.97
C LEU A 446 -11.07 -10.84 -9.16
N VAL A 447 -10.48 -11.24 -10.29
CA VAL A 447 -10.28 -12.64 -10.65
C VAL A 447 -8.78 -12.92 -10.75
N ASP A 448 -8.26 -13.70 -9.82
CA ASP A 448 -6.88 -14.18 -9.87
C ASP A 448 -6.78 -15.44 -10.72
N ASP A 449 -5.74 -15.49 -11.56
CA ASP A 449 -5.45 -16.58 -12.49
C ASP A 449 -6.69 -17.12 -13.25
N PHE A 450 -7.26 -16.27 -14.10
CA PHE A 450 -8.46 -16.57 -14.89
C PHE A 450 -8.29 -17.80 -15.82
N ASP A 451 -7.06 -18.10 -16.20
CA ASP A 451 -6.73 -19.23 -17.08
C ASP A 451 -6.95 -20.56 -16.38
N SER A 452 -6.62 -20.65 -15.09
CA SER A 452 -6.74 -21.83 -14.24
C SER A 452 -8.16 -22.11 -13.71
N LEU A 453 -9.15 -21.27 -14.01
CA LEU A 453 -10.52 -21.48 -13.54
C LEU A 453 -11.17 -22.72 -14.16
N LYS A 454 -11.68 -23.61 -13.30
CA LYS A 454 -12.53 -24.74 -13.72
C LYS A 454 -13.81 -24.18 -14.35
N ARG A 455 -14.02 -24.42 -15.65
CA ARG A 455 -15.23 -23.95 -16.38
C ARG A 455 -15.73 -24.96 -17.40
N LYS A 456 -17.05 -25.05 -17.55
CA LYS A 456 -17.71 -25.80 -18.66
C LYS A 456 -18.02 -24.93 -19.88
N ALA A 457 -18.25 -23.63 -19.64
CA ALA A 457 -18.59 -22.66 -20.68
C ALA A 457 -17.32 -22.01 -21.26
N LYS A 458 -17.46 -21.33 -22.40
CA LYS A 458 -16.38 -20.56 -23.02
C LYS A 458 -16.02 -19.35 -22.15
N LYS A 459 -14.77 -18.85 -22.27
CA LYS A 459 -14.28 -17.66 -21.54
C LYS A 459 -15.24 -16.47 -21.64
N SER A 460 -15.75 -16.18 -22.84
CA SER A 460 -16.66 -15.05 -23.09
C SER A 460 -18.00 -15.19 -22.36
N ASP A 461 -18.57 -16.40 -22.32
CA ASP A 461 -19.82 -16.67 -21.58
C ASP A 461 -19.62 -16.56 -20.07
N VAL A 462 -18.44 -16.96 -19.57
CA VAL A 462 -18.07 -16.81 -18.16
C VAL A 462 -18.03 -15.33 -17.78
N ILE A 463 -17.35 -14.48 -18.57
CA ILE A 463 -17.29 -13.03 -18.35
C ILE A 463 -18.67 -12.39 -18.44
N LYS A 464 -19.47 -12.73 -19.46
CA LYS A 464 -20.86 -12.26 -19.58
C LYS A 464 -21.70 -12.63 -18.35
N SER A 465 -21.45 -13.78 -17.73
CA SER A 465 -22.13 -14.17 -16.49
C SER A 465 -21.62 -13.42 -15.26
N MET A 466 -20.32 -13.12 -15.19
CA MET A 466 -19.73 -12.31 -14.13
C MET A 466 -20.28 -10.87 -14.15
N LEU A 467 -20.43 -10.28 -15.34
CA LEU A 467 -20.99 -8.92 -15.56
C LEU A 467 -22.46 -8.77 -15.16
N LYS A 468 -23.17 -9.89 -14.90
CA LYS A 468 -24.51 -9.84 -14.31
C LYS A 468 -24.49 -9.56 -12.81
N THR A 469 -23.37 -9.83 -12.16
CA THR A 469 -23.17 -9.66 -10.71
C THR A 469 -22.36 -8.41 -10.41
N ALA A 470 -21.33 -8.14 -11.21
CA ALA A 470 -20.41 -7.01 -11.03
C ALA A 470 -20.48 -6.04 -12.22
N GLY A 471 -20.38 -4.74 -11.94
CA GLY A 471 -20.32 -3.68 -12.94
C GLY A 471 -18.93 -3.54 -13.57
N ASN A 472 -17.90 -3.84 -12.79
CA ASN A 472 -16.50 -3.81 -13.20
C ASN A 472 -15.84 -5.15 -12.86
N ILE A 473 -14.99 -5.64 -13.76
CA ILE A 473 -14.23 -6.87 -13.58
C ILE A 473 -12.75 -6.61 -13.89
N VAL A 474 -11.86 -7.04 -13.00
CA VAL A 474 -10.42 -7.11 -13.26
C VAL A 474 -10.01 -8.58 -13.33
N LEU A 475 -9.40 -8.97 -14.45
CA LEU A 475 -8.96 -10.33 -14.74
C LEU A 475 -7.43 -10.37 -14.76
N ILE A 476 -6.85 -11.30 -14.01
CA ILE A 476 -5.44 -11.62 -14.08
C ILE A 476 -5.23 -12.84 -14.99
N THR A 477 -4.37 -12.72 -15.99
CA THR A 477 -4.06 -13.79 -16.95
C THR A 477 -2.56 -14.00 -17.12
N ALA A 478 -2.18 -15.20 -17.56
CA ALA A 478 -0.79 -15.54 -17.84
C ALA A 478 -0.31 -14.93 -19.16
N ASN A 479 -1.15 -15.00 -20.19
CA ASN A 479 -0.92 -14.41 -21.50
C ASN A 479 -2.17 -13.65 -21.93
N SER A 480 -1.97 -12.53 -22.63
CA SER A 480 -3.09 -11.85 -23.29
C SER A 480 -3.76 -12.78 -24.29
N PHE A 481 -5.08 -12.76 -24.32
CA PHE A 481 -5.85 -13.56 -25.25
C PHE A 481 -6.84 -12.68 -25.99
N THR A 482 -6.85 -12.82 -27.31
CA THR A 482 -7.78 -12.10 -28.17
C THR A 482 -9.12 -12.81 -28.17
N PHE A 483 -10.19 -12.02 -28.03
CA PHE A 483 -11.55 -12.50 -28.20
C PHE A 483 -12.08 -12.13 -29.58
N GLU A 484 -12.97 -12.97 -30.13
CA GLU A 484 -14.10 -12.51 -30.95
C GLU A 484 -15.29 -12.35 -29.98
N LEU A 485 -15.44 -11.20 -29.33
CA LEU A 485 -16.63 -10.90 -28.53
C LEU A 485 -17.72 -10.37 -29.48
N ASP A 486 -18.98 -10.76 -29.29
CA ASP A 486 -20.10 -10.08 -29.97
C ASP A 486 -19.94 -8.55 -29.83
N GLU A 487 -20.29 -7.79 -30.87
CA GLU A 487 -20.16 -6.31 -31.01
C GLU A 487 -20.67 -5.46 -29.81
N THR A 488 -21.35 -6.08 -28.84
CA THR A 488 -21.91 -5.43 -27.63
C THR A 488 -21.01 -5.48 -26.38
N VAL A 489 -19.99 -6.36 -26.33
CA VAL A 489 -19.06 -6.48 -25.18
C VAL A 489 -17.65 -5.98 -25.52
N GLU A 490 -17.35 -5.81 -26.82
CA GLU A 490 -16.02 -5.47 -27.33
C GLU A 490 -15.58 -4.01 -27.07
N VAL A 491 -16.53 -3.09 -26.82
CA VAL A 491 -16.24 -1.65 -26.72
C VAL A 491 -15.62 -1.24 -25.37
N ASP A 492 -15.83 -2.03 -24.30
CA ASP A 492 -15.42 -1.68 -22.92
C ASP A 492 -14.38 -2.67 -22.33
N PHE A 493 -13.73 -3.48 -23.17
CA PHE A 493 -12.67 -4.40 -22.76
C PHE A 493 -11.29 -3.75 -22.98
N ARG A 494 -10.46 -3.68 -21.94
CA ARG A 494 -9.12 -3.06 -22.01
C ARG A 494 -8.04 -4.02 -21.54
N HIS A 495 -6.85 -3.91 -22.10
CA HIS A 495 -5.70 -4.76 -21.78
C HIS A 495 -4.57 -3.92 -21.17
N LEU A 496 -4.06 -4.34 -20.02
CA LEU A 496 -2.90 -3.75 -19.38
C LEU A 496 -1.79 -4.78 -19.23
N LEU A 497 -0.56 -4.35 -19.54
CA LEU A 497 0.65 -5.09 -19.30
C LEU A 497 1.37 -4.55 -18.05
N ILE A 498 1.73 -5.43 -17.12
CA ILE A 498 2.69 -5.05 -16.06
C ILE A 498 4.07 -4.88 -16.69
N CYS A 499 4.63 -3.69 -16.55
CA CYS A 499 5.96 -3.39 -17.03
C CYS A 499 7.03 -4.05 -16.15
N PRO A 500 8.20 -4.39 -16.72
CA PRO A 500 9.36 -4.84 -15.94
C PRO A 500 9.73 -3.86 -14.81
N TRP A 501 10.23 -4.40 -13.70
CA TRP A 501 10.64 -3.59 -12.54
C TRP A 501 11.99 -2.91 -12.79
N THR A 502 11.94 -1.74 -13.43
CA THR A 502 13.11 -0.91 -13.69
C THR A 502 13.56 -0.13 -12.46
N LYS A 503 14.72 0.52 -12.56
CA LYS A 503 15.35 1.33 -11.52
C LYS A 503 14.37 2.12 -10.65
N ASN A 504 13.45 2.87 -11.27
CA ASN A 504 12.51 3.69 -10.50
C ASN A 504 11.68 2.89 -9.49
N LYS A 505 11.13 1.74 -9.90
CA LYS A 505 10.30 0.88 -9.05
C LYS A 505 11.12 0.02 -8.10
N ARG A 506 12.33 -0.37 -8.51
CA ARG A 506 13.30 -1.06 -7.66
C ARG A 506 13.74 -0.19 -6.48
N ASP A 507 14.14 1.05 -6.75
CA ASP A 507 14.53 2.01 -5.70
C ASP A 507 13.37 2.27 -4.74
N GLU A 508 12.14 2.43 -5.26
CA GLU A 508 10.92 2.61 -4.43
C GLU A 508 10.71 1.40 -3.49
N LEU A 509 10.91 0.17 -3.97
CA LEU A 509 10.76 -1.05 -3.18
C LEU A 509 11.82 -1.15 -2.09
N ILE A 510 13.08 -0.86 -2.42
CA ILE A 510 14.18 -0.85 -1.45
C ILE A 510 13.90 0.17 -0.34
N GLN A 511 13.53 1.39 -0.70
CA GLN A 511 13.22 2.45 0.26
C GLN A 511 12.07 2.07 1.20
N LYS A 512 11.00 1.47 0.66
CA LYS A 512 9.85 1.04 1.45
C LYS A 512 10.20 -0.09 2.41
N ARG A 513 10.88 -1.14 1.93
CA ARG A 513 11.29 -2.30 2.75
C ARG A 513 12.32 -1.96 3.83
N CYS A 514 13.20 -0.98 3.57
CA CYS A 514 14.16 -0.53 4.57
C CYS A 514 13.54 0.41 5.62
N LYS A 515 12.30 0.86 5.44
CA LYS A 515 11.64 1.73 6.40
C LYS A 515 11.29 0.94 7.67
N GLY A 516 11.78 1.39 8.81
CA GLY A 516 11.51 0.75 10.12
C GLY A 516 12.47 -0.36 10.51
N THR A 517 13.48 -0.68 9.69
CA THR A 517 14.52 -1.67 9.99
C THR A 517 15.69 -1.10 10.81
N GLY A 518 15.65 0.21 11.12
CA GLY A 518 16.71 0.92 11.85
C GLY A 518 17.90 1.35 10.99
N LEU A 519 17.88 1.09 9.68
CA LEU A 519 18.87 1.58 8.73
C LEU A 519 18.77 3.11 8.56
N SER A 520 19.92 3.77 8.44
CA SER A 520 20.01 5.20 8.09
C SER A 520 19.81 5.42 6.58
N ASP A 521 19.37 6.62 6.19
CA ASP A 521 19.17 6.97 4.77
C ASP A 521 20.44 6.71 3.93
N ALA A 522 21.63 6.96 4.48
CA ALA A 522 22.90 6.69 3.81
C ALA A 522 23.13 5.19 3.52
N GLN A 523 22.70 4.32 4.42
CA GLN A 523 22.79 2.86 4.23
C GLN A 523 21.79 2.37 3.18
N VAL A 524 20.61 2.98 3.13
CA VAL A 524 19.60 2.70 2.10
C VAL A 524 20.11 3.14 0.73
N ASP A 525 20.69 4.33 0.62
CA ASP A 525 21.30 4.82 -0.63
C ASP A 525 22.47 3.93 -1.08
N GLU A 526 23.27 3.42 -0.14
CA GLU A 526 24.33 2.47 -0.44
C GLU A 526 23.77 1.14 -0.96
N LEU A 527 22.70 0.61 -0.36
CA LEU A 527 22.02 -0.59 -0.86
C LEU A 527 21.47 -0.38 -2.28
N ILE A 528 20.84 0.78 -2.56
CA ILE A 528 20.37 1.12 -3.90
C ILE A 528 21.54 1.09 -4.90
N ALA A 529 22.64 1.78 -4.59
CA ALA A 529 23.82 1.83 -5.45
C ALA A 529 24.45 0.45 -5.70
N ILE A 530 24.45 -0.39 -4.66
CA ILE A 530 24.93 -1.77 -4.71
C ILE A 530 24.07 -2.59 -5.67
N VAL A 531 22.75 -2.61 -5.48
CA VAL A 531 21.81 -3.36 -6.34
C VAL A 531 21.87 -2.86 -7.79
N ASP A 532 21.93 -1.54 -7.99
CA ASP A 532 22.08 -0.93 -9.32
C ASP A 532 23.35 -1.42 -10.03
N LYS A 533 24.48 -1.48 -9.32
CA LYS A 533 25.72 -2.00 -9.89
C LYS A 533 25.56 -3.47 -10.29
N ALA A 534 24.90 -4.32 -9.50
CA ALA A 534 24.66 -5.71 -9.92
C ALA A 534 23.77 -5.81 -11.15
N VAL A 535 22.68 -5.05 -11.22
CA VAL A 535 21.81 -5.03 -12.40
C VAL A 535 22.60 -4.60 -13.64
N GLY A 536 23.47 -3.59 -13.50
CA GLY A 536 24.34 -3.12 -14.59
C GLY A 536 25.43 -4.13 -15.00
N SER A 537 26.04 -4.82 -14.04
CA SER A 537 27.13 -5.78 -14.31
C SER A 537 26.63 -7.16 -14.78
N HIS A 538 25.44 -7.57 -14.36
CA HIS A 538 24.91 -8.93 -14.58
C HIS A 538 23.43 -8.91 -15.02
N PHE A 539 23.08 -8.02 -15.96
CA PHE A 539 21.69 -7.81 -16.40
C PHE A 539 20.96 -9.08 -16.85
N GLN A 540 21.68 -10.06 -17.42
CA GLN A 540 21.11 -11.33 -17.86
C GLN A 540 20.71 -12.24 -16.68
N LEU A 541 21.47 -12.21 -15.57
CA LEU A 541 21.22 -13.01 -14.38
C LEU A 541 20.14 -12.40 -13.47
N PHE A 542 19.87 -11.11 -13.62
CA PHE A 542 18.95 -10.37 -12.77
C PHE A 542 17.52 -10.50 -13.29
N ASP A 543 16.63 -11.12 -12.52
CA ASP A 543 15.20 -11.11 -12.82
C ASP A 543 14.58 -9.81 -12.30
N MET A 544 14.00 -9.02 -13.19
CA MET A 544 13.39 -7.71 -12.88
C MET A 544 11.99 -7.89 -12.26
N THR A 545 11.91 -8.70 -11.19
CA THR A 545 10.69 -9.06 -10.47
C THR A 545 10.81 -8.77 -8.97
N PRO A 546 9.71 -8.47 -8.26
CA PRO A 546 9.75 -8.18 -6.83
C PRO A 546 10.34 -9.30 -5.97
N PRO A 547 10.00 -10.60 -6.17
CA PRO A 547 10.58 -11.67 -5.36
C PRO A 547 12.09 -11.79 -5.51
N PHE A 548 12.64 -11.40 -6.67
CA PHE A 548 14.08 -11.39 -6.90
C PHE A 548 14.73 -10.16 -6.24
N ILE A 549 14.13 -8.98 -6.32
CA ILE A 549 14.65 -7.78 -5.64
C ILE A 549 14.62 -7.95 -4.12
N ASN A 550 13.53 -8.49 -3.56
CA ASN A 550 13.39 -8.73 -2.12
C ASN A 550 14.49 -9.65 -1.58
N GLN A 551 14.95 -10.62 -2.36
CA GLN A 551 16.07 -11.49 -1.98
C GLN A 551 17.37 -10.73 -1.69
N TYR A 552 17.65 -9.64 -2.41
CA TYR A 552 18.82 -8.79 -2.13
C TYR A 552 18.62 -7.95 -0.88
N ILE A 553 17.41 -7.41 -0.71
CA ILE A 553 17.02 -6.63 0.46
C ILE A 553 17.14 -7.49 1.73
N ASP A 554 16.61 -8.72 1.69
CA ASP A 554 16.62 -9.64 2.82
C ASP A 554 18.02 -10.14 3.17
N PHE A 555 18.91 -10.31 2.19
CA PHE A 555 20.31 -10.58 2.45
C PHE A 555 20.94 -9.40 3.21
N TYR A 556 20.70 -8.17 2.75
CA TYR A 556 21.27 -6.97 3.36
C TYR A 556 20.74 -6.70 4.78
N ILE A 557 19.45 -6.89 5.01
CA ILE A 557 18.82 -6.62 6.32
C ILE A 557 19.23 -7.67 7.37
N TYR A 558 19.24 -8.96 7.00
CA TYR A 558 19.28 -10.04 7.98
C TYR A 558 20.65 -10.75 8.10
N ASP A 559 21.50 -10.75 7.07
CA ASP A 559 22.86 -11.29 7.18
C ASP A 559 23.82 -10.21 7.74
N SER A 560 23.65 -9.93 9.03
CA SER A 560 24.45 -8.98 9.82
C SER A 560 25.91 -9.45 9.93
N GLY A 561 26.71 -9.18 8.90
CA GLY A 561 28.12 -9.57 8.83
C GLY A 561 28.80 -9.33 7.49
N ALA A 562 28.05 -9.07 6.41
CA ALA A 562 28.62 -8.68 5.13
C ALA A 562 29.22 -7.27 5.21
N SER A 563 30.43 -7.19 5.75
CA SER A 563 31.29 -6.02 5.63
C SER A 563 31.39 -5.67 4.16
N PHE A 564 31.17 -4.40 3.81
CA PHE A 564 31.29 -3.86 2.47
C PHE A 564 32.64 -4.21 1.84
N ILE A 565 32.75 -5.35 1.16
CA ILE A 565 33.90 -5.62 0.31
C ILE A 565 33.68 -4.77 -0.93
N LYS A 566 34.20 -3.52 -0.86
CA LYS A 566 34.35 -2.54 -1.93
C LYS A 566 33.72 -2.96 -3.26
N GLY A 567 32.43 -2.73 -3.36
CA GLY A 567 31.74 -2.56 -4.63
C GLY A 567 31.26 -3.82 -5.34
N ASP A 568 31.54 -5.06 -4.94
CA ASP A 568 31.01 -6.23 -5.67
C ASP A 568 29.96 -6.98 -4.86
N LEU A 569 28.78 -7.17 -5.45
CA LEU A 569 27.74 -8.05 -4.88
C LEU A 569 28.16 -9.50 -5.06
N PRO A 570 28.23 -10.31 -3.99
CA PRO A 570 28.50 -11.72 -4.11
C PRO A 570 27.21 -12.42 -4.56
N PHE A 571 26.83 -12.27 -5.84
CA PHE A 571 25.60 -12.80 -6.43
C PHE A 571 25.37 -14.27 -6.03
N THR A 572 26.41 -15.09 -6.15
CA THR A 572 26.40 -16.50 -5.73
C THR A 572 26.13 -16.67 -4.23
N SER A 573 26.73 -15.85 -3.37
CA SER A 573 26.50 -15.91 -1.91
C SER A 573 25.07 -15.50 -1.55
N ILE A 574 24.49 -14.55 -2.27
CA ILE A 574 23.10 -14.11 -2.06
C ILE A 574 22.15 -15.24 -2.44
N MET A 575 22.37 -15.86 -3.61
CA MET A 575 21.61 -17.04 -4.03
C MET A 575 21.76 -18.19 -3.03
N ASN A 576 22.98 -18.46 -2.53
CA ASN A 576 23.26 -19.47 -1.50
C ASN A 576 22.47 -19.22 -0.21
N SER A 577 22.61 -18.03 0.38
CA SER A 577 21.92 -17.66 1.62
C SER A 577 20.41 -17.71 1.46
N ASN A 578 19.88 -17.21 0.34
CA ASN A 578 18.44 -17.11 0.12
C ASN A 578 17.79 -18.46 -0.18
N VAL A 579 18.41 -19.30 -1.01
CA VAL A 579 17.93 -20.67 -1.26
C VAL A 579 17.93 -21.46 0.04
N LYS A 580 19.02 -21.39 0.82
CA LYS A 580 19.09 -22.05 2.12
C LYS A 580 18.01 -21.54 3.07
N ARG A 581 17.83 -20.23 3.19
CA ARG A 581 16.80 -19.60 4.03
C ARG A 581 15.39 -20.05 3.66
N LYS A 582 15.03 -20.01 2.38
CA LYS A 582 13.70 -20.43 1.89
C LYS A 582 13.41 -21.90 2.20
N ILE A 583 14.40 -22.77 2.01
CA ILE A 583 14.29 -24.19 2.33
C ILE A 583 14.17 -24.39 3.85
N CYS A 584 15.00 -23.71 4.65
CA CYS A 584 14.95 -23.78 6.11
C CYS A 584 13.60 -23.30 6.68
N ASN A 585 13.04 -22.20 6.18
CA ASN A 585 11.76 -21.65 6.65
C ASN A 585 10.62 -22.66 6.49
N VAL A 586 10.51 -23.29 5.31
CA VAL A 586 9.50 -24.32 5.04
C VAL A 586 9.66 -25.55 5.95
N ILE A 587 10.90 -25.92 6.26
CA ILE A 587 11.18 -27.09 7.11
C ILE A 587 10.92 -26.79 8.60
N SER A 588 10.99 -25.52 9.03
CA SER A 588 10.90 -25.10 10.43
C SER A 588 9.49 -25.19 11.03
N ASP A 589 8.46 -25.22 10.19
CA ASP A 589 7.06 -25.41 10.61
C ASP A 589 6.69 -26.86 10.96
N GLY A 590 7.60 -27.83 10.71
CA GLY A 590 7.46 -29.22 11.13
C GLY A 590 8.34 -29.53 12.33
N GLU A 591 7.83 -30.26 13.33
CA GLU A 591 8.52 -30.68 14.58
C GLU A 591 9.75 -31.61 14.38
N ASN A 592 10.74 -31.24 13.55
CA ASN A 592 11.87 -32.09 13.22
C ASN A 592 13.18 -31.58 13.83
N GLN A 593 13.75 -32.33 14.78
CA GLN A 593 15.07 -32.13 15.38
C GLN A 593 16.27 -32.29 14.41
N MET A 594 16.04 -32.39 13.10
CA MET A 594 17.04 -32.66 12.05
C MET A 594 16.99 -31.62 10.90
N LEU A 595 16.70 -30.37 11.24
CA LEU A 595 16.51 -29.25 10.30
C LEU A 595 17.67 -29.05 9.31
N ASP A 596 18.91 -28.97 9.81
CA ASP A 596 20.08 -28.73 8.95
C ASP A 596 20.35 -29.90 7.99
N ILE A 597 20.20 -31.14 8.47
CA ILE A 597 20.42 -32.34 7.66
C ILE A 597 19.39 -32.43 6.53
N LEU A 598 18.13 -32.09 6.80
CA LEU A 598 17.08 -32.09 5.78
C LEU A 598 17.30 -30.96 4.76
N ALA A 599 17.66 -29.76 5.20
CA ALA A 599 17.95 -28.64 4.30
C ALA A 599 19.13 -28.95 3.36
N ASP A 600 20.23 -29.50 3.90
CA ASP A 600 21.40 -29.88 3.12
C ASP A 600 21.08 -31.04 2.14
N ALA A 601 20.24 -31.99 2.55
CA ALA A 601 19.77 -33.06 1.68
C ALA A 601 18.93 -32.51 0.51
N VAL A 602 18.01 -31.56 0.77
CA VAL A 602 17.20 -30.92 -0.28
C VAL A 602 18.08 -30.20 -1.28
N ILE A 603 19.01 -29.37 -0.79
CA ILE A 603 19.94 -28.62 -1.65
C ILE A 603 20.79 -29.57 -2.50
N THR A 604 21.30 -30.65 -1.92
CA THR A 604 22.17 -31.59 -2.64
C THR A 604 21.42 -32.39 -3.72
N VAL A 605 20.19 -32.82 -3.43
CA VAL A 605 19.33 -33.47 -4.44
C VAL A 605 19.03 -32.51 -5.60
N LEU A 606 18.72 -31.24 -5.30
CA LEU A 606 18.49 -30.22 -6.33
C LEU A 606 19.73 -29.96 -7.20
N LYS A 607 20.94 -29.95 -6.62
CA LYS A 607 22.21 -29.88 -7.38
C LYS A 607 22.33 -31.05 -8.37
N LYS A 608 22.24 -32.29 -7.87
CA LYS A 608 22.37 -33.50 -8.72
C LYS A 608 21.28 -33.56 -9.79
N LEU A 609 20.06 -33.13 -9.46
CA LEU A 609 18.94 -33.05 -10.39
C LEU A 609 19.20 -32.02 -11.51
N ALA A 610 19.64 -30.82 -11.15
CA ALA A 610 19.95 -29.76 -12.12
C ALA A 610 21.02 -30.21 -13.12
N LEU A 611 22.08 -30.85 -12.65
CA LEU A 611 23.15 -31.36 -13.52
C LEU A 611 22.65 -32.43 -14.49
N LYS A 612 21.76 -33.33 -14.04
CA LYS A 612 21.12 -34.33 -14.89
C LYS A 612 20.25 -33.69 -15.98
N ILE A 613 19.35 -32.80 -15.59
CA ILE A 613 18.42 -32.11 -16.50
C ILE A 613 19.18 -31.30 -17.55
N HIS A 614 20.22 -30.58 -17.13
CA HIS A 614 21.11 -29.83 -18.02
C HIS A 614 21.83 -30.76 -19.01
N SER A 615 22.37 -31.88 -18.52
CA SER A 615 23.04 -32.88 -19.36
C SER A 615 22.11 -33.48 -20.41
N ASP A 616 20.85 -33.70 -20.03
CA ASP A 616 19.77 -34.21 -20.88
C ASP A 616 19.17 -33.14 -21.82
N ARG A 617 19.61 -31.86 -21.69
CA ARG A 617 19.09 -30.70 -22.42
C ARG A 617 17.57 -30.52 -22.29
N THR A 618 17.05 -30.72 -21.10
CA THR A 618 15.64 -30.51 -20.77
C THR A 618 15.47 -29.33 -19.81
N THR A 619 14.27 -28.75 -19.77
CA THR A 619 13.89 -27.71 -18.78
C THR A 619 12.77 -28.18 -17.86
N VAL A 620 12.08 -29.25 -18.27
CA VAL A 620 10.95 -29.85 -17.58
C VAL A 620 11.27 -31.32 -17.32
N PHE A 621 10.94 -31.80 -16.13
CA PHE A 621 11.21 -33.16 -15.68
C PHE A 621 10.01 -33.75 -14.95
N SER A 622 9.95 -35.09 -14.89
CA SER A 622 8.85 -35.81 -14.24
C SER A 622 9.11 -36.05 -12.76
N SER A 623 8.06 -36.31 -11.98
CA SER A 623 8.18 -36.79 -10.60
C SER A 623 8.98 -38.09 -10.47
N MET A 624 8.95 -38.96 -11.50
CA MET A 624 9.76 -40.17 -11.54
C MET A 624 11.26 -39.83 -11.63
N THR A 625 11.63 -38.95 -12.55
CA THR A 625 13.02 -38.48 -12.71
C THR A 625 13.55 -37.86 -11.43
N PHE A 626 12.75 -37.02 -10.76
CA PHE A 626 13.09 -36.45 -9.47
C PHE A 626 13.32 -37.53 -8.42
N SER A 627 12.37 -38.48 -8.31
CA SER A 627 12.42 -39.55 -7.31
C SER A 627 13.64 -40.44 -7.51
N GLU A 628 13.99 -40.80 -8.74
CA GLU A 628 15.20 -41.57 -9.05
C GLU A 628 16.48 -40.86 -8.56
N VAL A 629 16.62 -39.55 -8.83
CA VAL A 629 17.78 -38.77 -8.39
C VAL A 629 17.84 -38.69 -6.87
N ALA A 630 16.70 -38.41 -6.23
CA ALA A 630 16.59 -38.34 -4.78
C ALA A 630 16.91 -39.68 -4.11
N GLU A 631 16.32 -40.80 -4.59
CA GLU A 631 16.54 -42.14 -4.03
C GLU A 631 17.99 -42.58 -4.13
N ASN A 632 18.67 -42.29 -5.24
CA ASN A 632 20.08 -42.61 -5.41
C ASN A 632 20.94 -41.93 -4.34
N TYR A 633 20.75 -40.62 -4.14
CA TYR A 633 21.49 -39.86 -3.11
C TYR A 633 21.13 -40.32 -1.69
N LEU A 634 19.83 -40.45 -1.39
CA LEU A 634 19.36 -40.83 -0.05
C LEU A 634 19.85 -42.23 0.35
N SER A 635 19.87 -43.16 -0.60
CA SER A 635 20.34 -44.54 -0.36
C SER A 635 21.86 -44.61 -0.21
N GLU A 636 22.61 -43.85 -1.01
CA GLU A 636 24.08 -43.79 -0.94
C GLU A 636 24.59 -43.28 0.41
N TYR A 637 23.93 -42.25 0.97
CA TYR A 637 24.33 -41.62 2.23
C TYR A 637 23.52 -42.09 3.45
N GLY A 638 22.60 -43.04 3.28
CA GLY A 638 21.82 -43.63 4.37
C GLY A 638 20.88 -42.65 5.09
N ILE A 639 20.35 -41.66 4.37
CA ILE A 639 19.52 -40.58 4.92
C ILE A 639 18.06 -41.07 5.03
N PRO A 640 17.44 -41.09 6.23
CA PRO A 640 16.12 -41.70 6.45
C PRO A 640 14.95 -40.76 6.08
N ILE A 641 14.98 -40.20 4.87
CA ILE A 641 13.96 -39.26 4.35
C ILE A 641 13.39 -39.85 3.06
N THR A 642 12.14 -39.51 2.71
CA THR A 642 11.52 -39.95 1.44
C THR A 642 11.69 -38.88 0.35
N PRO A 643 11.83 -39.26 -0.93
CA PRO A 643 11.89 -38.31 -2.05
C PRO A 643 10.76 -37.29 -2.06
N LYS A 644 9.56 -37.72 -1.65
CA LYS A 644 8.37 -36.86 -1.59
C LYS A 644 8.56 -35.66 -0.66
N ILE A 645 9.15 -35.86 0.53
CA ILE A 645 9.41 -34.77 1.48
C ILE A 645 10.34 -33.73 0.86
N ILE A 646 11.37 -34.18 0.14
CA ILE A 646 12.32 -33.29 -0.54
C ILE A 646 11.62 -32.53 -1.67
N MET A 647 10.77 -33.20 -2.44
CA MET A 647 10.02 -32.60 -3.53
C MET A 647 9.04 -31.53 -3.04
N ASP A 648 8.27 -31.85 -2.00
CA ASP A 648 7.29 -30.95 -1.40
C ASP A 648 8.00 -29.70 -0.84
N ALA A 649 9.12 -29.87 -0.14
CA ALA A 649 9.93 -28.74 0.36
C ALA A 649 10.51 -27.89 -0.78
N SER A 650 10.91 -28.50 -1.90
CA SER A 650 11.44 -27.80 -3.07
C SER A 650 10.38 -26.96 -3.79
N VAL A 651 9.12 -27.44 -3.82
CA VAL A 651 7.98 -26.72 -4.39
C VAL A 651 7.50 -25.62 -3.46
N GLN A 652 7.33 -25.91 -2.17
CA GLN A 652 6.88 -24.95 -1.15
C GLN A 652 7.88 -23.80 -0.95
N SER A 653 9.19 -24.07 -1.04
CA SER A 653 10.21 -23.01 -1.01
C SER A 653 10.24 -22.15 -2.28
N GLY A 654 9.45 -22.51 -3.30
CA GLY A 654 9.38 -21.80 -4.58
C GLY A 654 10.63 -21.96 -5.45
N VAL A 655 11.47 -22.96 -5.17
CA VAL A 655 12.64 -23.31 -6.00
C VAL A 655 12.20 -24.06 -7.25
N LEU A 656 11.23 -24.98 -7.10
CA LEU A 656 10.59 -25.70 -8.20
C LEU A 656 9.15 -25.21 -8.40
N LEU A 657 8.66 -25.32 -9.63
CA LEU A 657 7.27 -25.11 -10.01
C LEU A 657 6.65 -26.42 -10.48
N VAL A 658 5.34 -26.54 -10.29
CA VAL A 658 4.53 -27.62 -10.85
C VAL A 658 3.91 -27.11 -12.14
N GLU A 659 4.10 -27.84 -13.23
CA GLU A 659 3.49 -27.53 -14.52
C GLU A 659 1.97 -27.82 -14.51
N ASP A 660 1.22 -27.20 -15.41
CA ASP A 660 -0.26 -27.27 -15.48
C ASP A 660 -0.82 -28.70 -15.53
N ASN A 661 -0.03 -29.66 -16.02
CA ASN A 661 -0.42 -31.06 -16.08
C ASN A 661 -0.38 -31.78 -14.73
N GLY A 662 0.20 -31.19 -13.69
CA GLY A 662 0.29 -31.70 -12.32
C GLY A 662 1.30 -32.84 -12.12
N PHE A 663 2.05 -33.25 -13.15
CA PHE A 663 3.00 -34.38 -13.09
C PHE A 663 4.42 -34.01 -13.50
N ASN A 664 4.58 -32.85 -14.13
CA ASN A 664 5.85 -32.29 -14.56
C ASN A 664 6.23 -31.09 -13.70
N TYR A 665 7.53 -30.84 -13.64
CA TYR A 665 8.13 -29.82 -12.79
C TYR A 665 9.25 -29.13 -13.54
N SER A 666 9.55 -27.90 -13.12
CA SER A 666 10.64 -27.09 -13.65
C SER A 666 11.29 -26.26 -12.54
N PHE A 667 12.51 -25.78 -12.76
CA PHE A 667 13.09 -24.77 -11.90
C PHE A 667 12.34 -23.44 -12.09
N ALA A 668 12.09 -22.73 -10.99
CA ALA A 668 11.25 -21.54 -11.02
C ALA A 668 11.83 -20.35 -11.82
N SER A 669 13.11 -20.41 -12.17
CA SER A 669 13.76 -19.45 -13.07
C SER A 669 14.98 -20.09 -13.74
N ARG A 670 15.38 -19.52 -14.88
CA ARG A 670 16.62 -19.87 -15.57
C ARG A 670 17.84 -19.62 -14.68
N SER A 671 17.86 -18.51 -13.93
CA SER A 671 18.94 -18.19 -12.99
C SER A 671 19.06 -19.21 -11.85
N LEU A 672 17.94 -19.73 -11.32
CA LEU A 672 17.97 -20.81 -10.32
C LEU A 672 18.50 -22.10 -10.92
N HIS A 673 18.07 -22.47 -12.13
CA HIS A 673 18.59 -23.64 -12.83
C HIS A 673 20.12 -23.52 -13.05
N ALA A 674 20.59 -22.41 -13.62
CA ALA A 674 22.00 -22.15 -13.85
C ALA A 674 22.82 -22.19 -12.55
N TYR A 675 22.27 -21.60 -11.47
CA TYR A 675 22.87 -21.64 -10.14
C TYR A 675 23.04 -23.07 -9.62
N PHE A 676 22.00 -23.91 -9.66
CA PHE A 676 22.12 -25.29 -9.18
C PHE A 676 23.06 -26.13 -10.04
N VAL A 677 23.14 -25.90 -11.35
CA VAL A 677 24.13 -26.56 -12.22
C VAL A 677 25.55 -26.15 -11.84
N ALA A 678 25.81 -24.85 -11.65
CA ALA A 678 27.12 -24.36 -11.22
C ALA A 678 27.54 -24.97 -9.88
N GLN A 679 26.62 -25.00 -8.92
CA GLN A 679 26.82 -25.63 -7.61
C GLN A 679 27.02 -27.14 -7.67
N ALA A 680 26.43 -27.81 -8.66
CA ALA A 680 26.63 -29.24 -8.88
C ALA A 680 28.00 -29.53 -9.49
N ILE A 681 28.46 -28.72 -10.44
CA ILE A 681 29.81 -28.82 -11.01
C ILE A 681 30.86 -28.55 -9.93
N ASP A 682 30.63 -27.55 -9.06
CA ASP A 682 31.47 -27.26 -7.90
C ASP A 682 31.57 -28.46 -6.95
N LEU A 683 30.45 -29.12 -6.67
CA LEU A 683 30.42 -30.36 -5.87
C LEU A 683 31.18 -31.49 -6.57
N GLU A 684 31.05 -31.64 -7.89
CA GLU A 684 31.81 -32.62 -8.67
C GLU A 684 33.31 -32.33 -8.63
N PHE A 685 33.76 -31.08 -8.58
CA PHE A 685 35.18 -30.77 -8.36
C PHE A 685 35.70 -31.25 -7.00
N ASP A 686 34.86 -31.28 -5.97
CA ASP A 686 35.23 -31.79 -4.66
C ASP A 686 35.26 -33.33 -4.62
N GLU A 687 34.41 -33.99 -5.41
CA GLU A 687 34.34 -35.45 -5.53
C GLU A 687 35.39 -36.02 -6.51
N ASP A 688 35.50 -35.45 -7.72
CA ASP A 688 36.35 -35.86 -8.84
C ASP A 688 36.73 -34.66 -9.73
N VAL A 689 37.98 -34.20 -9.57
CA VAL A 689 38.51 -33.03 -10.30
C VAL A 689 38.44 -33.20 -11.81
N ASP A 690 38.79 -34.38 -12.35
CA ASP A 690 38.81 -34.60 -13.81
C ASP A 690 37.40 -34.53 -14.39
N LYS A 691 36.42 -35.07 -13.66
CA LYS A 691 35.01 -35.01 -14.03
C LYS A 691 34.48 -33.57 -13.96
N GLY A 692 34.83 -32.82 -12.91
CA GLY A 692 34.53 -31.39 -12.81
C GLY A 692 35.08 -30.58 -13.99
N GLU A 693 36.35 -30.79 -14.35
CA GLU A 693 36.97 -30.11 -15.51
C GLU A 693 36.27 -30.46 -16.82
N SER A 694 35.83 -31.71 -17.00
CA SER A 694 35.12 -32.16 -18.20
C SER A 694 33.80 -31.42 -18.41
N TYR A 695 33.06 -31.13 -17.33
CA TYR A 695 31.82 -30.35 -17.41
C TYR A 695 32.09 -28.90 -17.82
N VAL A 696 33.13 -28.26 -17.25
CA VAL A 696 33.49 -26.89 -17.61
C VAL A 696 33.92 -26.79 -19.08
N LEU A 697 34.69 -27.76 -19.58
CA LEU A 697 35.05 -27.82 -20.99
C LEU A 697 33.82 -27.97 -21.90
N ARG A 698 32.86 -28.82 -21.52
CA ARG A 698 31.60 -28.97 -22.25
C ARG A 698 30.79 -27.67 -22.29
N LEU A 699 30.70 -26.92 -21.18
CA LEU A 699 30.03 -25.62 -21.17
C LEU A 699 30.68 -24.63 -22.15
N LEU A 700 32.02 -24.66 -22.25
CA LEU A 700 32.78 -23.82 -23.17
C LEU A 700 32.69 -24.28 -24.64
N ASP A 701 32.50 -25.57 -24.88
CA ASP A 701 32.27 -26.13 -26.22
C ASP A 701 30.85 -25.82 -26.74
N GLU A 702 29.89 -25.70 -25.83
CA GLU A 702 28.46 -25.52 -26.11
C GLU A 702 27.96 -24.11 -25.69
N LEU A 703 28.75 -23.05 -25.88
CA LEU A 703 28.37 -21.67 -25.50
C LEU A 703 27.12 -21.13 -26.24
N ASP A 704 26.76 -21.75 -27.36
CA ASP A 704 25.53 -21.47 -28.11
C ASP A 704 24.26 -21.94 -27.38
N PHE A 705 24.41 -22.86 -26.42
CA PHE A 705 23.35 -23.19 -25.49
C PHE A 705 23.28 -22.13 -24.40
N SER A 706 22.33 -21.19 -24.56
CA SER A 706 22.32 -19.91 -23.84
C SER A 706 22.54 -20.00 -22.33
N ILE A 707 22.03 -21.03 -21.64
CA ILE A 707 22.20 -21.16 -20.18
C ILE A 707 23.67 -21.35 -19.74
N ASN A 708 24.56 -21.82 -20.63
CA ASN A 708 25.95 -22.12 -20.30
C ASN A 708 26.76 -20.88 -19.94
N GLU A 709 26.46 -19.72 -20.55
CA GLU A 709 27.11 -18.45 -20.21
C GLU A 709 26.88 -18.08 -18.74
N GLU A 710 25.63 -18.26 -18.27
CA GLU A 710 25.19 -17.94 -16.91
C GLU A 710 25.82 -18.91 -15.90
N ILE A 711 25.87 -20.21 -16.24
CA ILE A 711 26.50 -21.23 -15.39
C ILE A 711 27.98 -20.91 -15.18
N LEU A 712 28.71 -20.51 -16.24
CA LEU A 712 30.13 -20.18 -16.15
C LEU A 712 30.38 -18.95 -15.25
N VAL A 713 29.56 -17.90 -15.36
CA VAL A 713 29.65 -16.71 -14.51
C VAL A 713 29.41 -17.07 -13.03
N LEU A 714 28.40 -17.90 -12.76
CA LEU A 714 28.06 -18.33 -11.39
C LEU A 714 29.13 -19.25 -10.79
N LEU A 715 29.73 -20.11 -11.62
CA LEU A 715 30.80 -21.01 -11.22
C LEU A 715 32.09 -20.25 -10.90
N GLU A 716 32.47 -19.25 -11.69
CA GLU A 716 33.63 -18.38 -11.40
C GLU A 716 33.47 -17.66 -10.05
N GLY A 717 32.24 -17.23 -9.72
CA GLY A 717 31.90 -16.64 -8.42
C GLY A 717 31.87 -17.65 -7.26
N THR A 718 31.85 -18.95 -7.54
CA THR A 718 31.84 -20.03 -6.54
C THR A 718 33.24 -20.59 -6.30
N ARG A 719 33.98 -20.87 -7.38
CA ARG A 719 35.30 -21.52 -7.37
C ARG A 719 36.25 -20.84 -8.35
N PHE A 720 37.47 -20.57 -7.89
CA PHE A 720 38.52 -20.08 -8.76
C PHE A 720 39.04 -21.19 -9.68
N ILE A 721 38.87 -21.04 -11.00
CA ILE A 721 39.35 -21.97 -12.03
C ILE A 721 40.46 -21.27 -12.84
N PRO A 722 41.75 -21.49 -12.53
CA PRO A 722 42.86 -20.67 -13.04
C PRO A 722 42.97 -20.64 -14.58
N TRP A 723 42.58 -21.72 -15.25
CA TRP A 723 42.71 -21.87 -16.69
C TRP A 723 41.48 -21.40 -17.48
N LEU A 724 40.35 -21.12 -16.82
CA LEU A 724 39.08 -20.79 -17.47
C LEU A 724 39.19 -19.55 -18.35
N THR A 725 39.75 -18.46 -17.81
CA THR A 725 39.96 -17.19 -18.54
C THR A 725 40.84 -17.40 -19.77
N GLN A 726 41.92 -18.19 -19.64
CA GLN A 726 42.80 -18.48 -20.77
C GLN A 726 42.06 -19.26 -21.86
N LYS A 727 41.29 -20.28 -21.49
CA LYS A 727 40.51 -21.09 -22.44
C LYS A 727 39.40 -20.30 -23.14
N LEU A 728 38.74 -19.38 -22.43
CA LEU A 728 37.79 -18.45 -23.02
C LEU A 728 38.45 -17.56 -24.08
N VAL A 729 39.64 -17.01 -23.79
CA VAL A 729 40.41 -16.20 -24.74
C VAL A 729 40.86 -17.01 -25.95
N GLU A 730 41.31 -18.25 -25.74
CA GLU A 730 41.68 -19.18 -26.84
C GLU A 730 40.47 -19.42 -27.75
N LYS A 731 39.32 -19.82 -27.20
CA LYS A 731 38.10 -20.08 -27.97
C LYS A 731 37.56 -18.84 -28.67
N ALA A 732 37.59 -17.69 -28.01
CA ALA A 732 37.18 -16.43 -28.61
C ALA A 732 38.11 -16.04 -29.77
N SER A 733 39.41 -16.33 -29.67
CA SER A 733 40.38 -16.13 -30.76
C SER A 733 40.10 -17.08 -31.93
N ASP A 734 39.91 -18.37 -31.66
CA ASP A 734 39.59 -19.38 -32.68
C ASP A 734 38.28 -19.07 -33.42
N ALA A 735 37.27 -18.54 -32.72
CA ALA A 735 35.97 -18.20 -33.31
C ALA A 735 36.02 -17.00 -34.28
N VAL A 736 37.03 -16.12 -34.15
CA VAL A 736 37.18 -14.92 -34.99
C VAL A 736 38.37 -14.98 -35.93
N ASP A 737 39.15 -16.08 -35.91
CA ASP A 737 40.39 -16.28 -36.67
C ASP A 737 40.17 -16.20 -38.20
N SER A 738 38.91 -16.25 -38.67
CA SER A 738 38.50 -16.05 -40.06
C SER A 738 37.79 -14.71 -40.35
N SER A 739 37.83 -13.73 -39.43
CA SER A 739 37.19 -12.41 -39.54
C SER A 739 38.20 -11.26 -39.59
N ASP A 740 37.79 -10.06 -40.00
CA ASP A 740 38.65 -8.85 -40.03
C ASP A 740 39.01 -8.29 -38.63
N VAL A 741 38.74 -9.05 -37.57
CA VAL A 741 38.87 -8.63 -36.17
C VAL A 741 40.16 -9.16 -35.57
N ILE A 742 40.97 -8.29 -34.96
CA ILE A 742 42.31 -8.60 -34.46
C ILE A 742 42.32 -8.54 -32.94
N PHE A 743 42.75 -9.61 -32.27
CA PHE A 743 43.07 -9.58 -30.84
C PHE A 743 44.42 -8.90 -30.60
N ASN A 744 44.42 -7.80 -29.85
CA ASN A 744 45.59 -7.05 -29.45
C ASN A 744 45.91 -7.25 -27.96
N GLN A 745 47.19 -7.26 -27.59
CA GLN A 745 47.59 -7.35 -26.18
C GLN A 745 47.27 -6.02 -25.47
N GLY A 746 46.27 -6.01 -24.59
CA GLY A 746 45.97 -4.90 -23.70
C GLY A 746 46.92 -4.84 -22.50
N LYS A 747 46.71 -3.86 -21.60
CA LYS A 747 47.56 -3.68 -20.40
C LYS A 747 47.53 -4.86 -19.43
N THR A 748 46.47 -5.66 -19.45
CA THR A 748 46.25 -6.76 -18.49
C THR A 748 45.79 -8.05 -19.18
N TYR A 749 44.98 -7.95 -20.23
CA TYR A 749 44.45 -9.09 -20.99
C TYR A 749 44.55 -8.85 -22.50
N LYS A 750 44.49 -9.92 -23.32
CA LYS A 750 44.28 -9.79 -24.77
C LYS A 750 42.85 -9.27 -25.02
N CYS A 751 42.72 -8.22 -25.81
CA CYS A 751 41.45 -7.55 -26.11
C CYS A 751 41.15 -7.61 -27.60
N LEU A 752 39.89 -7.80 -27.95
CA LEU A 752 39.40 -7.76 -29.33
C LEU A 752 39.41 -6.31 -29.86
N SER A 753 39.89 -6.09 -31.08
CA SER A 753 39.92 -4.77 -31.74
C SER A 753 39.60 -4.87 -33.23
N GLY A 754 38.98 -3.84 -33.82
CA GLY A 754 38.58 -3.84 -35.23
C GLY A 754 37.07 -3.88 -35.49
N LEU A 755 36.23 -3.94 -34.46
CA LEU A 755 34.79 -3.69 -34.58
C LEU A 755 34.52 -2.17 -34.55
N GLU A 756 34.29 -1.54 -35.70
CA GLU A 756 33.72 -0.19 -35.73
C GLU A 756 32.21 -0.28 -35.42
N GLY A 757 31.86 0.03 -34.18
CA GLY A 757 30.49 0.10 -33.69
C GLY A 757 30.34 1.14 -32.58
N ILE A 758 29.20 1.83 -32.61
CA ILE A 758 28.72 2.98 -31.82
C ILE A 758 29.55 3.31 -30.56
N LYS A 759 30.36 4.39 -30.64
CA LYS A 759 30.85 5.09 -29.45
C LYS A 759 29.68 5.82 -28.79
N ILE A 760 29.12 5.24 -27.74
CA ILE A 760 28.21 5.97 -26.84
C ILE A 760 29.09 6.80 -25.90
N ALA A 761 28.95 8.12 -25.95
CA ALA A 761 29.65 9.01 -25.03
C ALA A 761 29.10 8.82 -23.60
N PRO A 762 29.95 8.75 -22.56
CA PRO A 762 29.48 8.73 -21.18
C PRO A 762 28.81 10.06 -20.83
N PRO A 763 27.70 10.06 -20.07
CA PRO A 763 27.02 11.29 -19.66
C PRO A 763 27.88 12.10 -18.66
N SER A 764 27.73 13.44 -18.70
CA SER A 764 28.43 14.40 -17.85
C SER A 764 27.90 14.42 -16.40
N GLN A 765 28.74 14.86 -15.46
CA GLN A 765 28.52 14.82 -14.00
C GLN A 765 27.40 15.72 -13.43
N GLU A 766 26.71 16.53 -14.23
CA GLU A 766 25.55 17.30 -13.76
C GLU A 766 24.24 16.56 -14.09
N GLY A 767 23.59 16.02 -13.07
CA GLY A 767 22.20 15.58 -13.12
C GLY A 767 21.96 14.17 -12.58
N ALA A 768 21.98 13.97 -11.26
CA ALA A 768 21.60 12.68 -10.66
C ALA A 768 20.18 12.21 -11.08
N GLY A 769 19.24 13.14 -11.25
CA GLY A 769 17.90 12.85 -11.78
C GLY A 769 17.88 12.50 -13.28
N ALA A 770 18.75 13.13 -14.08
CA ALA A 770 18.89 12.82 -15.51
C ALA A 770 19.52 11.42 -15.72
N ILE A 771 20.51 11.06 -14.91
CA ILE A 771 21.12 9.72 -14.92
C ILE A 771 20.09 8.67 -14.54
N ARG A 772 19.29 8.89 -13.49
CA ARG A 772 18.21 7.97 -13.09
C ARG A 772 17.20 7.73 -14.22
N SER A 773 16.74 8.79 -14.89
CA SER A 773 15.82 8.69 -16.05
C SER A 773 16.46 7.94 -17.23
N VAL A 774 17.72 8.22 -17.53
CA VAL A 774 18.45 7.58 -18.64
C VAL A 774 18.67 6.08 -18.37
N THR A 775 19.05 5.70 -17.14
CA THR A 775 19.20 4.29 -16.77
C THR A 775 17.86 3.55 -16.84
N ASP A 776 16.77 4.17 -16.36
CA ASP A 776 15.42 3.61 -16.45
C ASP A 776 14.98 3.38 -17.91
N GLU A 777 15.29 4.30 -18.82
CA GLU A 777 15.03 4.14 -20.26
C GLU A 777 15.87 3.03 -20.91
N ILE A 778 17.14 2.89 -20.53
CA ILE A 778 18.03 1.82 -21.03
C ILE A 778 17.53 0.46 -20.55
N GLU A 779 17.18 0.32 -19.28
CA GLU A 779 16.61 -0.92 -18.73
C GLU A 779 15.28 -1.28 -19.39
N LYS A 780 14.40 -0.29 -19.67
CA LYS A 780 13.16 -0.50 -20.42
C LYS A 780 13.41 -1.06 -21.82
N ARG A 781 14.39 -0.53 -22.54
CA ARG A 781 14.77 -1.03 -23.87
C ARG A 781 15.32 -2.45 -23.80
N ASN A 782 16.25 -2.71 -22.89
CA ASN A 782 16.87 -4.03 -22.76
C ASN A 782 15.89 -5.10 -22.28
N GLY A 783 14.93 -4.75 -21.42
CA GLY A 783 13.86 -5.64 -20.98
C GLY A 783 12.92 -6.07 -22.12
N SER A 784 12.66 -5.18 -23.08
CA SER A 784 11.78 -5.48 -24.24
C SER A 784 12.38 -6.44 -25.28
N VAL A 785 13.67 -6.77 -25.17
CA VAL A 785 14.41 -7.61 -26.12
C VAL A 785 14.57 -9.07 -25.64
N ARG A 786 14.11 -9.42 -24.42
CA ARG A 786 14.12 -10.82 -23.96
C ARG A 786 13.20 -11.67 -24.87
N PRO A 787 13.69 -12.76 -25.48
CA PRO A 787 12.80 -13.71 -26.15
C PRO A 787 11.83 -14.29 -25.12
N ARG A 788 10.53 -14.31 -25.44
CA ARG A 788 9.54 -15.09 -24.67
C ARG A 788 9.96 -16.56 -24.77
N LEU A 789 10.16 -17.22 -23.63
CA LEU A 789 10.38 -18.66 -23.58
C LEU A 789 9.14 -19.34 -24.17
N THR A 790 9.37 -20.18 -25.18
CA THR A 790 8.46 -21.24 -25.64
C THR A 790 9.06 -22.57 -25.24
#